data_AF-A0A375IAK3-F1
#
_entry.id   AF-A0A375IAK3-F1
#
_cell.length_a   1.000
_cell.length_b   1.000
_cell.length_c   1.000
_cell.angle_alpha   90.00
_cell.angle_beta   90.00
_cell.angle_gamma   90.00
#
_symmetry.space_group_name_H-M   'P 1'
#
loop_
_entity.id
_entity.type
_entity.pdbx_description
1 polymer ?
#
loop_
_entity_poly.entity_id
_entity_poly.type
_entity_poly.pdbx_seq_one_letter_code
_entity_poly.pdbx_strand_id
1 'polypeptide(L)'
;MRVLCIGGGPAGLYFGLLMKLQDPANEVIVVERNRPYDTFGWGVVFSDATMDNLKQADPASASEINAAFNHWDDIDIHIGGRTIRSGGHGFIGIGRKRLLNILQARCEALGVKLVFETDVSDDQALAMQYQADLVIASDGLNSRIRSRYADTFRPDIDTRQCRFVWLGTHKLFDAFTFAFEKTEHGWFQAHAYRFDDNTSTFIVEAPEPVWRAAGIEQMSQEEGVAYCEKLFARYLDGNKLISNAAHLRGSAIWIRFPRVICRQWVHWNTLPDGRRVPVVLMGDAAHTAHFSIGSGTKLALEDAIDLAEEIRLGGHDGLPDALARYEATRGVEVLKIQNAARNSTEWFENVERYAGSLPPEQFAYSLLTRSQRISHENLRVRDAGYVAQFEHWLAQQAGVPADSLQLQAHQPLPPMFTPFRLRGVTLKNRVVVSPMAMYSCTDGVPGDFHLVHLGSRALGGAGMVVAEMTCVSPDARITPGCPGLWNDEQRDAWKRIVDFVHANSDARIAMQIGHSGRKGSTQLGWEAMDHPLPQGNWPVISASPLPYLPGESQTPRAMTRADMDRVRDDFVASARRAAEAGFDWLELHCAHGYLLSSFISPLTNTRDDEYGGALAARLRYPLEVFAAVRAVWPQDKPMSVRISAHDWVEGGITPDDAVEIARAFKAAGADMIDCSSGQVSPDQAPVYGRMYQTPFADRIRNEAGIATIAVGAIFEADHVDSIIAAGRADLCAIARPHLANPAWTLHEAARIGYRDIAWPRQYLAGKRQLETNLERAAAQEKQA
;
A
#
# COMPACT_ATOMS: atom_id res chain seq x y z
N MET A 1 -33.53 -2.00 -28.59
CA MET A 1 -32.57 -0.86 -28.44
C MET A 1 -31.49 -0.97 -29.52
N ARG A 2 -31.00 0.15 -30.05
CA ARG A 2 -29.88 0.19 -31.01
C ARG A 2 -28.59 0.60 -30.29
N VAL A 3 -27.60 -0.29 -30.26
CA VAL A 3 -26.34 -0.13 -29.54
C VAL A 3 -25.18 -0.07 -30.52
N LEU A 4 -24.33 0.94 -30.39
CA LEU A 4 -23.09 1.08 -31.14
C LEU A 4 -21.90 0.93 -30.19
N CYS A 5 -21.14 -0.16 -30.31
CA CYS A 5 -19.88 -0.34 -29.61
C CYS A 5 -18.71 0.05 -30.52
N ILE A 6 -17.87 0.97 -30.05
CA ILE A 6 -16.64 1.38 -30.74
C ILE A 6 -15.49 0.70 -30.01
N GLY A 7 -14.81 -0.23 -30.71
CA GLY A 7 -13.81 -1.15 -30.18
C GLY A 7 -14.31 -2.60 -30.10
N GLY A 8 -13.58 -3.51 -30.76
CA GLY A 8 -13.81 -4.96 -30.79
C GLY A 8 -12.93 -5.74 -29.80
N GLY A 9 -12.57 -5.11 -28.68
CA GLY A 9 -11.91 -5.78 -27.55
C GLY A 9 -12.91 -6.56 -26.67
N PRO A 10 -12.44 -7.15 -25.55
CA PRO A 10 -13.28 -7.93 -24.65
C PRO A 10 -14.51 -7.17 -24.14
N ALA A 11 -14.36 -5.88 -23.80
CA ALA A 11 -15.47 -5.02 -23.35
C ALA A 11 -16.59 -4.90 -24.40
N GLY A 12 -16.28 -4.37 -25.58
CA GLY A 12 -17.27 -4.11 -26.63
C GLY A 12 -17.93 -5.37 -27.18
N LEU A 13 -17.15 -6.43 -27.40
CA LEU A 13 -17.69 -7.72 -27.86
C LEU A 13 -18.61 -8.34 -26.80
N TYR A 14 -18.17 -8.39 -25.54
CA TYR A 14 -18.93 -9.05 -24.48
C TYR A 14 -20.19 -8.26 -24.11
N PHE A 15 -20.12 -6.92 -24.06
CA PHE A 15 -21.32 -6.12 -23.88
C PHE A 15 -22.30 -6.32 -25.04
N GLY A 16 -21.79 -6.30 -26.28
CA GLY A 16 -22.62 -6.47 -27.46
C GLY A 16 -23.36 -7.81 -27.51
N LEU A 17 -22.71 -8.91 -27.13
CA LEU A 17 -23.37 -10.22 -27.08
C LEU A 17 -24.34 -10.34 -25.90
N LEU A 18 -24.05 -9.75 -24.75
CA LEU A 18 -24.96 -9.76 -23.59
C LEU A 18 -26.27 -9.02 -23.91
N MET A 19 -26.20 -7.87 -24.60
CA MET A 19 -27.40 -7.16 -25.04
C MET A 19 -28.26 -8.01 -26.00
N LYS A 20 -27.65 -8.82 -26.86
CA LYS A 20 -28.39 -9.77 -27.72
C LYS A 20 -28.98 -10.95 -26.95
N LEU A 21 -28.30 -11.45 -25.92
CA LEU A 21 -28.82 -12.51 -25.06
C LEU A 21 -30.03 -12.05 -24.24
N GLN A 22 -30.01 -10.80 -23.77
CA GLN A 22 -31.12 -10.23 -23.02
C GLN A 22 -32.36 -10.02 -23.90
N ASP A 23 -32.18 -9.47 -25.09
CA ASP A 23 -33.26 -9.30 -26.06
C ASP A 23 -32.71 -9.44 -27.51
N PRO A 24 -33.08 -10.51 -28.23
CA PRO A 24 -32.67 -10.72 -29.63
C PRO A 24 -33.06 -9.59 -30.58
N ALA A 25 -34.10 -8.80 -30.24
CA ALA A 25 -34.56 -7.66 -31.02
C ALA A 25 -33.64 -6.43 -30.89
N ASN A 26 -32.68 -6.43 -29.97
CA ASN A 26 -31.65 -5.38 -29.92
C ASN A 26 -30.82 -5.39 -31.20
N GLU A 27 -30.58 -4.21 -31.79
CA GLU A 27 -29.66 -4.06 -32.92
C GLU A 27 -28.30 -3.63 -32.37
N VAL A 28 -27.30 -4.50 -32.47
CA VAL A 28 -25.98 -4.25 -31.90
C VAL A 28 -24.94 -4.23 -33.02
N ILE A 29 -24.18 -3.15 -33.10
CA ILE A 29 -23.08 -2.98 -34.04
C ILE A 29 -21.79 -2.82 -33.23
N VAL A 30 -20.76 -3.61 -33.54
CA VAL A 30 -19.42 -3.46 -32.98
C VAL A 30 -18.48 -3.05 -34.11
N VAL A 31 -17.80 -1.91 -33.94
CA VAL A 31 -16.89 -1.35 -34.94
C VAL A 31 -15.46 -1.47 -34.44
N GLU A 32 -14.61 -2.14 -35.21
CA GLU A 32 -13.21 -2.43 -34.88
C GLU A 32 -12.27 -1.88 -35.96
N ARG A 33 -11.18 -1.24 -35.54
CA ARG A 33 -10.21 -0.62 -36.46
C ARG A 33 -9.28 -1.65 -37.11
N ASN A 34 -9.05 -2.77 -36.44
CA ASN A 34 -8.17 -3.84 -36.89
C ASN A 34 -8.93 -4.84 -37.77
N ARG A 35 -8.17 -5.74 -38.40
CA ARG A 35 -8.70 -6.87 -39.15
C ARG A 35 -9.44 -7.86 -38.24
N PRO A 36 -10.39 -8.64 -38.79
CA PRO A 36 -10.97 -9.77 -38.06
C PRO A 36 -9.86 -10.68 -37.53
N TYR A 37 -9.97 -11.08 -36.26
CA TYR A 37 -9.03 -11.98 -35.60
C TYR A 37 -7.58 -11.48 -35.47
N ASP A 38 -7.32 -10.19 -35.74
CA ASP A 38 -6.01 -9.56 -35.54
C ASP A 38 -5.92 -9.01 -34.11
N THR A 39 -4.89 -9.39 -33.37
CA THR A 39 -4.71 -8.93 -31.99
C THR A 39 -3.24 -8.92 -31.59
N PHE A 40 -2.91 -8.03 -30.65
CA PHE A 40 -1.57 -7.87 -30.09
C PHE A 40 -1.52 -8.41 -28.66
N GLY A 41 -0.39 -9.04 -28.32
CA GLY A 41 -0.20 -9.72 -27.04
C GLY A 41 -0.45 -11.22 -27.10
N TRP A 42 -0.20 -11.89 -25.98
CA TRP A 42 -0.13 -13.35 -25.85
C TRP A 42 -1.22 -13.85 -24.90
N GLY A 43 -0.88 -14.53 -23.81
CA GLY A 43 -1.82 -15.07 -22.85
C GLY A 43 -2.31 -14.07 -21.82
N VAL A 44 -3.60 -14.10 -21.50
CA VAL A 44 -4.21 -13.39 -20.37
C VAL A 44 -4.57 -14.38 -19.27
N VAL A 45 -4.62 -13.91 -18.02
CA VAL A 45 -4.93 -14.73 -16.84
C VAL A 45 -6.25 -14.28 -16.23
N PHE A 46 -7.05 -15.24 -15.77
CA PHE A 46 -8.29 -15.02 -15.05
C PHE A 46 -8.26 -15.68 -13.67
N SER A 47 -9.06 -15.13 -12.75
CA SER A 47 -9.38 -15.75 -11.46
C SER A 47 -10.67 -16.56 -11.55
N ASP A 48 -10.81 -17.61 -10.75
CA ASP A 48 -12.03 -18.44 -10.65
C ASP A 48 -13.31 -17.61 -10.47
N ALA A 49 -13.28 -16.59 -9.59
CA ALA A 49 -14.43 -15.71 -9.36
C ALA A 49 -14.92 -14.98 -10.62
N THR A 50 -14.00 -14.62 -11.53
CA THR A 50 -14.39 -13.99 -12.80
C THR A 50 -15.09 -15.00 -13.71
N MET A 51 -14.68 -16.28 -13.64
CA MET A 51 -15.35 -17.33 -14.40
C MET A 51 -16.75 -17.61 -13.88
N ASP A 52 -17.00 -17.51 -12.58
CA ASP A 52 -18.35 -17.69 -12.04
C ASP A 52 -19.30 -16.57 -12.51
N ASN A 53 -18.82 -15.32 -12.56
CA ASN A 53 -19.58 -14.21 -13.13
C ASN A 53 -19.90 -14.44 -14.61
N LEU A 54 -18.91 -14.90 -15.40
CA LEU A 54 -19.11 -15.23 -16.81
C LEU A 54 -20.10 -16.39 -17.00
N LYS A 55 -20.05 -17.43 -16.16
CA LYS A 55 -20.99 -18.56 -16.19
C LYS A 55 -22.43 -18.10 -15.93
N GLN A 56 -22.62 -17.15 -15.03
CA GLN A 56 -23.95 -16.60 -14.75
C GLN A 56 -24.47 -15.73 -15.90
N ALA A 57 -23.60 -14.92 -16.52
CA ALA A 57 -23.99 -13.97 -17.56
C ALA A 57 -24.14 -14.62 -18.97
N ASP A 58 -23.22 -15.49 -19.38
CA ASP A 58 -23.30 -16.27 -20.62
C ASP A 58 -22.67 -17.66 -20.45
N PRO A 59 -23.46 -18.67 -20.00
CA PRO A 59 -22.97 -20.03 -19.77
C PRO A 59 -22.26 -20.66 -20.98
N ALA A 60 -22.67 -20.32 -22.21
CA ALA A 60 -22.11 -20.92 -23.41
C ALA A 60 -20.70 -20.41 -23.70
N SER A 61 -20.50 -19.09 -23.72
CA SER A 61 -19.15 -18.51 -23.84
C SER A 61 -18.27 -18.93 -22.67
N ALA A 62 -18.81 -18.94 -21.45
CA ALA A 62 -18.06 -19.38 -20.27
C ALA A 62 -17.57 -20.83 -20.41
N SER A 63 -18.40 -21.74 -20.95
CA SER A 63 -18.02 -23.13 -21.21
C SER A 63 -16.90 -23.24 -22.25
N GLU A 64 -17.00 -22.52 -23.38
CA GLU A 64 -15.96 -22.53 -24.41
C GLU A 64 -14.64 -21.90 -23.95
N ILE A 65 -14.73 -20.78 -23.23
CA ILE A 65 -13.57 -20.12 -22.60
C ILE A 65 -12.94 -21.09 -21.60
N ASN A 66 -13.74 -21.76 -20.77
CA ASN A 66 -13.28 -22.73 -19.79
C ASN A 66 -12.61 -23.95 -20.41
N ALA A 67 -13.14 -24.45 -21.53
CA ALA A 67 -12.53 -25.56 -22.26
C ALA A 67 -11.19 -25.18 -22.94
N ALA A 68 -10.97 -23.90 -23.20
CA ALA A 68 -9.73 -23.39 -23.80
C ALA A 68 -8.64 -23.05 -22.77
N PHE A 69 -8.92 -23.26 -21.49
CA PHE A 69 -8.04 -22.82 -20.43
C PHE A 69 -6.90 -23.79 -20.12
N ASN A 70 -5.76 -23.19 -19.80
CA ASN A 70 -4.65 -23.85 -19.18
C ASN A 70 -4.62 -23.49 -17.69
N HIS A 71 -4.57 -24.51 -16.84
CA HIS A 71 -4.52 -24.34 -15.39
C HIS A 71 -3.11 -24.58 -14.87
N TRP A 72 -2.72 -23.78 -13.89
CA TRP A 72 -1.54 -24.00 -13.07
C TRP A 72 -1.77 -23.35 -11.70
N ASP A 73 -1.03 -23.81 -10.70
CA ASP A 73 -1.28 -23.41 -9.31
C ASP A 73 -0.08 -22.72 -8.67
N ASP A 74 1.13 -23.01 -9.17
CA ASP A 74 2.38 -22.57 -8.60
C ASP A 74 2.80 -21.19 -9.10
N ILE A 75 3.50 -20.46 -8.24
CA ILE A 75 4.33 -19.29 -8.55
C ILE A 75 5.79 -19.68 -8.29
N ASP A 76 6.65 -19.48 -9.28
CA ASP A 76 8.10 -19.55 -9.13
C ASP A 76 8.72 -18.17 -9.09
N ILE A 77 9.61 -17.96 -8.11
CA ILE A 77 10.30 -16.68 -7.90
C ILE A 77 11.79 -16.96 -7.98
N HIS A 78 12.43 -16.47 -9.04
CA HIS A 78 13.87 -16.61 -9.26
C HIS A 78 14.59 -15.32 -8.90
N ILE A 79 15.39 -15.36 -7.84
CA ILE A 79 16.19 -14.23 -7.36
C ILE A 79 17.51 -14.73 -6.79
N GLY A 80 18.62 -14.08 -7.16
CA GLY A 80 19.94 -14.39 -6.59
C GLY A 80 20.40 -15.83 -6.83
N GLY A 81 19.98 -16.47 -7.93
CA GLY A 81 20.30 -17.87 -8.25
C GLY A 81 19.49 -18.90 -7.45
N ARG A 82 18.52 -18.48 -6.66
CA ARG A 82 17.57 -19.35 -5.96
C ARG A 82 16.20 -19.31 -6.62
N THR A 83 15.49 -20.43 -6.51
CA THR A 83 14.07 -20.54 -6.85
C THR A 83 13.28 -20.77 -5.57
N ILE A 84 12.24 -19.98 -5.37
CA ILE A 84 11.28 -20.15 -4.29
C ILE A 84 9.91 -20.36 -4.94
N ARG A 85 9.28 -21.50 -4.62
CA ARG A 85 7.99 -21.89 -5.15
C ARG A 85 6.92 -21.75 -4.07
N SER A 86 5.76 -21.22 -4.44
CA SER A 86 4.55 -21.21 -3.61
C SER A 86 3.35 -21.67 -4.45
N GLY A 87 2.57 -22.61 -3.95
CA GLY A 87 1.38 -23.17 -4.60
C GLY A 87 0.06 -22.54 -4.15
N GLY A 88 -1.07 -23.14 -4.53
CA GLY A 88 -2.42 -22.75 -4.11
C GLY A 88 -2.88 -21.39 -4.60
N HIS A 89 -2.23 -20.81 -5.61
CA HIS A 89 -2.61 -19.50 -6.13
C HIS A 89 -3.80 -19.58 -7.09
N GLY A 90 -3.94 -20.71 -7.79
CA GLY A 90 -5.02 -20.99 -8.75
C GLY A 90 -5.03 -19.99 -9.90
N PHE A 91 -4.32 -20.31 -10.98
CA PHE A 91 -4.29 -19.50 -12.19
C PHE A 91 -4.93 -20.22 -13.35
N ILE A 92 -5.55 -19.40 -14.20
CA ILE A 92 -6.10 -19.87 -15.46
C ILE A 92 -5.70 -18.95 -16.59
N GLY A 93 -5.08 -19.50 -17.63
CA GLY A 93 -4.60 -18.76 -18.80
C GLY A 93 -5.32 -19.13 -20.08
N ILE A 94 -5.55 -18.14 -20.94
CA ILE A 94 -6.01 -18.31 -22.33
C ILE A 94 -5.24 -17.38 -23.25
N GLY A 95 -4.97 -17.81 -24.47
CA GLY A 95 -4.45 -16.92 -25.50
C GLY A 95 -5.44 -15.80 -25.80
N ARG A 96 -5.01 -14.54 -25.74
CA ARG A 96 -5.84 -13.36 -26.01
C ARG A 96 -6.55 -13.46 -27.37
N LYS A 97 -5.84 -13.94 -28.39
CA LYS A 97 -6.42 -14.22 -29.71
C LYS A 97 -7.54 -15.24 -29.63
N ARG A 98 -7.33 -16.36 -28.92
CA ARG A 98 -8.36 -17.40 -28.75
C ARG A 98 -9.59 -16.85 -28.03
N LEU A 99 -9.41 -16.07 -26.97
CA LEU A 99 -10.50 -15.41 -26.25
C LEU A 99 -11.33 -14.51 -27.19
N LEU A 100 -10.67 -13.63 -27.94
CA LEU A 100 -11.36 -12.73 -28.87
C LEU A 100 -12.09 -13.52 -29.98
N ASN A 101 -11.49 -14.60 -30.48
CA ASN A 101 -12.14 -15.45 -31.48
C ASN A 101 -13.43 -16.09 -30.94
N ILE A 102 -13.42 -16.58 -29.69
CA ILE A 102 -14.63 -17.13 -29.04
C ILE A 102 -15.71 -16.05 -28.93
N LEU A 103 -15.34 -14.85 -28.45
CA LEU A 103 -16.29 -13.74 -28.31
C LEU A 103 -16.83 -13.26 -29.67
N GLN A 104 -15.99 -13.16 -30.70
CA GLN A 104 -16.41 -12.78 -32.06
C GLN A 104 -17.36 -13.82 -32.66
N ALA A 105 -17.02 -15.11 -32.57
CA ALA A 105 -17.89 -16.20 -33.05
C ALA A 105 -19.24 -16.20 -32.31
N ARG A 106 -19.24 -15.95 -31.00
CA ARG A 106 -20.46 -15.82 -30.21
C ARG A 106 -21.30 -14.62 -30.63
N CYS A 107 -20.66 -13.46 -30.86
CA CYS A 107 -21.32 -12.26 -31.40
C CYS A 107 -22.01 -12.56 -32.73
N GLU A 108 -21.31 -13.19 -33.67
CA GLU A 108 -21.86 -13.56 -34.98
C GLU A 108 -23.06 -14.52 -34.85
N ALA A 109 -22.94 -15.54 -34.00
CA ALA A 109 -24.00 -16.52 -33.74
C ALA A 109 -25.28 -15.89 -33.16
N LEU A 110 -25.14 -14.81 -32.39
CA LEU A 110 -26.26 -14.07 -31.79
C LEU A 110 -26.75 -12.89 -32.66
N GLY A 111 -26.15 -12.70 -33.84
CA GLY A 111 -26.55 -11.65 -34.79
C GLY A 111 -26.07 -10.25 -34.43
N VAL A 112 -24.97 -10.12 -33.69
CA VAL A 112 -24.25 -8.84 -33.53
C VAL A 112 -23.54 -8.53 -34.84
N LYS A 113 -23.67 -7.29 -35.34
CA LYS A 113 -23.02 -6.86 -36.58
C LYS A 113 -21.60 -6.39 -36.31
N LEU A 114 -20.61 -7.20 -36.68
CA LEU A 114 -19.19 -6.84 -36.59
C LEU A 114 -18.74 -6.09 -37.84
N VAL A 115 -18.14 -4.91 -37.68
CA VAL A 115 -17.61 -4.06 -38.75
C VAL A 115 -16.12 -3.83 -38.50
N PHE A 116 -15.27 -4.49 -39.27
CA PHE A 116 -13.81 -4.43 -39.11
C PHE A 116 -13.16 -3.39 -40.02
N GLU A 117 -11.85 -3.18 -39.85
CA GLU A 117 -11.01 -2.26 -40.65
C GLU A 117 -11.60 -0.84 -40.75
N THR A 118 -12.28 -0.40 -39.69
CA THR A 118 -12.95 0.91 -39.63
C THR A 118 -12.40 1.74 -38.49
N ASP A 119 -11.53 2.69 -38.79
CA ASP A 119 -11.00 3.65 -37.81
C ASP A 119 -12.02 4.76 -37.57
N VAL A 120 -12.55 4.83 -36.34
CA VAL A 120 -13.60 5.80 -35.98
C VAL A 120 -12.95 7.13 -35.59
N SER A 121 -13.22 8.18 -36.36
CA SER A 121 -12.81 9.56 -36.06
C SER A 121 -13.94 10.44 -35.53
N ASP A 122 -15.20 10.06 -35.79
CA ASP A 122 -16.39 10.80 -35.36
C ASP A 122 -17.50 9.85 -34.88
N ASP A 123 -17.62 9.70 -33.56
CA ASP A 123 -18.62 8.86 -32.91
C ASP A 123 -20.06 9.34 -33.15
N GLN A 124 -20.29 10.65 -33.31
CA GLN A 124 -21.63 11.20 -33.52
C GLN A 124 -22.14 10.91 -34.94
N ALA A 125 -21.28 11.03 -35.95
CA ALA A 125 -21.62 10.66 -37.32
C ALA A 125 -21.99 9.17 -37.43
N LEU A 126 -21.23 8.32 -36.74
CA LEU A 126 -21.47 6.88 -36.70
C LEU A 126 -22.76 6.53 -35.93
N ALA A 127 -23.02 7.22 -34.82
CA ALA A 127 -24.27 7.10 -34.07
C ALA A 127 -25.49 7.54 -34.90
N MET A 128 -25.38 8.55 -35.76
CA MET A 128 -26.42 8.90 -36.73
C MET A 128 -26.61 7.81 -37.78
N GLN A 129 -25.51 7.34 -38.39
CA GLN A 129 -25.53 6.31 -39.44
C GLN A 129 -26.25 5.03 -38.99
N TYR A 130 -25.98 4.57 -37.77
CA TYR A 130 -26.61 3.38 -37.20
C TYR A 130 -27.82 3.67 -36.32
N GLN A 131 -28.26 4.94 -36.29
CA GLN A 131 -29.36 5.41 -35.45
C GLN A 131 -29.26 4.95 -34.00
N ALA A 132 -28.05 4.95 -33.42
CA ALA A 132 -27.79 4.43 -32.09
C ALA A 132 -28.60 5.17 -31.01
N ASP A 133 -29.10 4.42 -30.04
CA ASP A 133 -29.73 4.91 -28.81
C ASP A 133 -28.71 4.93 -27.65
N LEU A 134 -27.61 4.18 -27.77
CA LEU A 134 -26.50 4.08 -26.82
C LEU A 134 -25.18 3.85 -27.57
N VAL A 135 -24.13 4.58 -27.19
CA VAL A 135 -22.77 4.37 -27.68
C VAL A 135 -21.87 3.87 -26.54
N ILE A 136 -21.19 2.74 -26.76
CA ILE A 136 -20.15 2.24 -25.86
C ILE A 136 -18.78 2.56 -26.45
N ALA A 137 -18.01 3.37 -25.75
CA ALA A 137 -16.64 3.70 -26.07
C ALA A 137 -15.70 2.73 -25.37
N SER A 138 -15.33 1.67 -26.09
CA SER A 138 -14.43 0.59 -25.65
C SER A 138 -13.18 0.51 -26.55
N ASP A 139 -12.77 1.65 -27.11
CA ASP A 139 -11.70 1.79 -28.12
C ASP A 139 -10.28 1.74 -27.53
N GLY A 140 -10.18 1.31 -26.27
CA GLY A 140 -8.96 0.88 -25.61
C GLY A 140 -8.17 2.00 -24.93
N LEU A 141 -6.94 1.64 -24.57
CA LEU A 141 -6.00 2.45 -23.79
C LEU A 141 -5.81 3.88 -24.34
N ASN A 142 -5.70 4.01 -25.66
CA ASN A 142 -5.50 5.26 -26.37
C ASN A 142 -6.82 5.84 -26.91
N SER A 143 -7.89 5.73 -26.12
CA SER A 143 -9.25 6.13 -26.52
C SER A 143 -9.30 7.56 -27.06
N ARG A 144 -9.72 7.69 -28.32
CA ARG A 144 -9.94 9.00 -28.97
C ARG A 144 -11.19 9.65 -28.43
N ILE A 145 -12.20 8.85 -28.10
CA ILE A 145 -13.47 9.32 -27.54
C ILE A 145 -13.27 9.90 -26.14
N ARG A 146 -12.52 9.21 -25.27
CA ARG A 146 -12.14 9.75 -23.96
C ARG A 146 -11.45 11.11 -24.10
N SER A 147 -10.55 11.22 -25.09
CA SER A 147 -9.80 12.45 -25.35
C SER A 147 -10.69 13.57 -25.90
N ARG A 148 -11.62 13.25 -26.80
CA ARG A 148 -12.59 14.19 -27.39
C ARG A 148 -13.48 14.83 -26.32
N TYR A 149 -13.89 14.05 -25.31
CA TYR A 149 -14.82 14.47 -24.27
C TYR A 149 -14.16 14.59 -22.88
N ALA A 150 -12.88 14.96 -22.85
CA ALA A 150 -12.08 15.04 -21.62
C ALA A 150 -12.70 15.97 -20.55
N ASP A 151 -13.38 17.05 -20.96
CA ASP A 151 -14.06 17.98 -20.03
C ASP A 151 -15.16 17.29 -19.21
N THR A 152 -15.82 16.28 -19.79
CA THR A 152 -16.82 15.47 -19.10
C THR A 152 -16.16 14.34 -18.32
N PHE A 153 -15.39 13.49 -19.02
CA PHE A 153 -14.84 12.28 -18.42
C PHE A 153 -13.76 12.54 -17.36
N ARG A 154 -13.10 13.70 -17.43
CA ARG A 154 -12.03 14.17 -16.54
C ARG A 154 -10.98 13.07 -16.30
N PRO A 155 -10.28 12.64 -17.37
CA PRO A 155 -9.29 11.58 -17.26
C PRO A 155 -8.06 12.05 -16.50
N ASP A 156 -7.66 11.27 -15.50
CA ASP A 156 -6.33 11.29 -14.91
C ASP A 156 -5.51 10.19 -15.59
N ILE A 157 -4.44 10.58 -16.29
CA ILE A 157 -3.54 9.66 -17.00
C ILE A 157 -2.12 9.85 -16.47
N ASP A 158 -1.56 8.80 -15.90
CA ASP A 158 -0.19 8.75 -15.38
C ASP A 158 0.60 7.69 -16.10
N THR A 159 1.71 8.09 -16.72
CA THR A 159 2.58 7.16 -17.44
C THR A 159 3.60 6.58 -16.47
N ARG A 160 3.51 5.28 -16.24
CA ARG A 160 4.34 4.53 -15.29
C ARG A 160 5.81 4.47 -15.71
N GLN A 161 6.69 4.20 -14.75
CA GLN A 161 8.14 4.42 -14.87
C GLN A 161 8.85 3.31 -15.64
N CYS A 162 8.32 2.08 -15.59
CA CYS A 162 8.89 0.95 -16.29
C CYS A 162 8.53 0.94 -17.78
N ARG A 163 9.51 0.60 -18.61
CA ARG A 163 9.32 0.12 -19.97
C ARG A 163 9.07 -1.38 -19.91
N PHE A 164 8.09 -1.86 -20.66
CA PHE A 164 7.85 -3.28 -20.79
C PHE A 164 7.60 -3.69 -22.25
N VAL A 165 7.92 -4.95 -22.55
CA VAL A 165 7.64 -5.62 -23.81
C VAL A 165 6.92 -6.93 -23.54
N TRP A 166 5.90 -7.24 -24.35
CA TRP A 166 5.13 -8.47 -24.24
C TRP A 166 5.51 -9.44 -25.37
N LEU A 167 6.26 -10.48 -25.02
CA LEU A 167 6.77 -11.52 -25.93
C LEU A 167 6.09 -12.86 -25.64
N GLY A 168 6.32 -13.81 -26.52
CA GLY A 168 5.94 -15.21 -26.34
C GLY A 168 7.12 -16.15 -26.50
N THR A 169 6.94 -17.41 -26.12
CA THR A 169 7.97 -18.45 -26.30
C THR A 169 7.35 -19.83 -26.34
N HIS A 170 8.05 -20.79 -26.96
CA HIS A 170 7.70 -22.22 -26.91
C HIS A 170 8.17 -22.91 -25.63
N LYS A 171 8.95 -22.23 -24.78
CA LYS A 171 9.19 -22.70 -23.42
C LYS A 171 7.86 -22.75 -22.68
N LEU A 172 7.45 -23.94 -22.24
CA LEU A 172 6.29 -24.12 -21.37
C LEU A 172 6.73 -23.96 -19.91
N PHE A 173 6.13 -23.00 -19.23
CA PHE A 173 6.29 -22.79 -17.79
C PHE A 173 5.16 -23.53 -17.06
N ASP A 174 5.50 -24.38 -16.10
CA ASP A 174 4.56 -25.13 -15.26
C ASP A 174 4.01 -24.28 -14.10
N ALA A 175 4.64 -23.14 -13.82
CA ALA A 175 4.27 -22.17 -12.80
C ALA A 175 4.24 -20.74 -13.37
N PHE A 176 3.51 -19.83 -12.70
CA PHE A 176 3.67 -18.40 -12.96
C PHE A 176 5.07 -17.98 -12.49
N THR A 177 5.94 -17.65 -13.42
CA THR A 177 7.35 -17.42 -13.16
C THR A 177 7.67 -15.93 -13.12
N PHE A 178 8.19 -15.47 -11.99
CA PHE A 178 8.87 -14.19 -11.86
C PHE A 178 10.39 -14.42 -11.85
N ALA A 179 11.10 -13.86 -12.82
CA ALA A 179 12.55 -13.97 -12.90
C ALA A 179 13.21 -12.59 -12.81
N PHE A 180 14.18 -12.43 -11.92
CA PHE A 180 14.88 -11.17 -11.67
C PHE A 180 16.36 -11.30 -12.02
N GLU A 181 16.83 -10.49 -12.96
CA GLU A 181 18.22 -10.47 -13.41
C GLU A 181 18.85 -9.10 -13.18
N LYS A 182 19.97 -9.08 -12.47
CA LYS A 182 20.77 -7.87 -12.26
C LYS A 182 21.81 -7.75 -13.37
N THR A 183 21.84 -6.60 -14.02
CA THR A 183 22.84 -6.21 -15.03
C THR A 183 23.76 -5.12 -14.49
N GLU A 184 24.81 -4.72 -15.21
CA GLU A 184 25.59 -3.52 -14.86
C GLU A 184 24.75 -2.22 -14.86
N HIS A 185 23.61 -2.21 -15.54
CA HIS A 185 22.73 -1.04 -15.69
C HIS A 185 21.61 -0.97 -14.64
N GLY A 186 21.33 -2.07 -13.93
CA GLY A 186 20.21 -2.19 -13.01
C GLY A 186 19.45 -3.51 -13.16
N TRP A 187 18.25 -3.55 -12.62
CA TRP A 187 17.39 -4.75 -12.60
C TRP A 187 16.47 -4.82 -13.82
N PHE A 188 16.40 -6.02 -14.39
CA PHE A 188 15.34 -6.43 -15.30
C PHE A 188 14.54 -7.54 -14.64
N GLN A 189 13.25 -7.58 -14.93
CA GLN A 189 12.41 -8.66 -14.47
C GLN A 189 11.51 -9.19 -15.59
N ALA A 190 11.20 -10.48 -15.51
CA ALA A 190 10.31 -11.16 -16.43
C ALA A 190 9.13 -11.80 -15.69
N HIS A 191 7.96 -11.77 -16.36
CA HIS A 191 6.73 -12.43 -15.94
C HIS A 191 6.37 -13.43 -17.03
N ALA A 192 6.42 -14.72 -16.71
CA ALA A 192 6.22 -15.78 -17.69
C ALA A 192 5.22 -16.83 -17.21
N TYR A 193 4.33 -17.24 -18.10
CA TYR A 193 3.31 -18.25 -17.79
C TYR A 193 2.74 -18.86 -19.07
N ARG A 194 2.44 -20.16 -19.01
CA ARG A 194 1.75 -20.87 -20.09
C ARG A 194 0.34 -20.33 -20.26
N PHE A 195 -0.16 -20.27 -21.50
CA PHE A 195 -1.57 -19.93 -21.76
C PHE A 195 -2.25 -20.84 -22.79
N ASP A 196 -1.48 -21.65 -23.50
CA ASP A 196 -1.97 -22.77 -24.31
C ASP A 196 -0.97 -23.94 -24.27
N ASP A 197 -1.26 -25.02 -24.99
CA ASP A 197 -0.46 -26.26 -24.95
C ASP A 197 0.95 -26.12 -25.55
N ASN A 198 1.21 -25.06 -26.32
CA ASN A 198 2.42 -24.94 -27.14
C ASN A 198 3.21 -23.65 -26.89
N THR A 199 2.64 -22.70 -26.14
CA THR A 199 3.22 -21.37 -25.95
C THR A 199 2.96 -20.78 -24.56
N SER A 200 3.91 -19.94 -24.15
CA SER A 200 3.85 -19.14 -22.93
C SER A 200 3.99 -17.66 -23.24
N THR A 201 3.38 -16.85 -22.40
CA THR A 201 3.66 -15.42 -22.28
C THR A 201 5.04 -15.23 -21.66
N PHE A 202 5.78 -14.23 -22.14
CA PHE A 202 7.03 -13.76 -21.56
C PHE A 202 7.08 -12.23 -21.61
N ILE A 203 6.70 -11.57 -20.52
CA ILE A 203 6.75 -10.10 -20.41
C ILE A 203 8.06 -9.72 -19.76
N VAL A 204 8.84 -8.83 -20.38
CA VAL A 204 10.06 -8.26 -19.78
C VAL A 204 9.79 -6.80 -19.46
N GLU A 205 10.21 -6.36 -18.28
CA GLU A 205 10.12 -4.97 -17.87
C GLU A 205 11.38 -4.52 -17.11
N ALA A 206 11.67 -3.22 -17.19
CA ALA A 206 12.73 -2.55 -16.46
C ALA A 206 12.41 -1.05 -16.31
N PRO A 207 12.94 -0.37 -15.27
CA PRO A 207 12.85 1.08 -15.17
C PRO A 207 13.41 1.76 -16.42
N GLU A 208 12.78 2.84 -16.90
CA GLU A 208 13.21 3.53 -18.11
C GLU A 208 14.71 3.94 -18.10
N PRO A 209 15.30 4.44 -16.99
CA PRO A 209 16.74 4.72 -16.94
C PRO A 209 17.62 3.50 -17.19
N VAL A 210 17.24 2.33 -16.65
CA VAL A 210 17.96 1.06 -16.83
C VAL A 210 17.87 0.59 -18.28
N TRP A 211 16.66 0.66 -18.85
CA TRP A 211 16.40 0.31 -20.25
C TRP A 211 17.18 1.20 -21.23
N ARG A 212 17.26 2.51 -20.97
CA ARG A 212 18.08 3.45 -21.76
C ARG A 212 19.57 3.16 -21.60
N ALA A 213 20.05 2.91 -20.38
CA ALA A 213 21.44 2.61 -20.11
C ALA A 213 21.91 1.32 -20.80
N ALA A 214 21.01 0.34 -20.95
CA ALA A 214 21.25 -0.89 -21.72
C ALA A 214 21.28 -0.69 -23.26
N GLY A 215 21.02 0.52 -23.76
CA GLY A 215 21.05 0.85 -25.19
C GLY A 215 19.86 0.31 -26.01
N ILE A 216 18.82 -0.23 -25.36
CA ILE A 216 17.70 -0.88 -26.05
C ILE A 216 16.88 0.12 -26.89
N GLU A 217 16.89 1.40 -26.52
CA GLU A 217 16.22 2.47 -27.27
C GLU A 217 16.72 2.58 -28.72
N GLN A 218 18.01 2.31 -28.94
CA GLN A 218 18.67 2.39 -30.24
C GLN A 218 18.67 1.06 -31.00
N MET A 219 18.23 -0.03 -30.37
CA MET A 219 18.19 -1.37 -30.97
C MET A 219 17.03 -1.52 -31.97
N SER A 220 17.24 -2.37 -32.97
CA SER A 220 16.15 -2.95 -33.75
C SER A 220 15.22 -3.78 -32.86
N GLN A 221 14.04 -4.13 -33.37
CA GLN A 221 13.12 -5.02 -32.66
C GLN A 221 13.78 -6.38 -32.37
N GLU A 222 14.47 -6.94 -33.37
CA GLU A 222 15.17 -8.22 -33.29
C GLU A 222 16.35 -8.16 -32.31
N GLU A 223 17.12 -7.07 -32.32
CA GLU A 223 18.23 -6.87 -31.39
C GLU A 223 17.73 -6.76 -29.95
N GLY A 224 16.65 -6.02 -29.69
CA GLY A 224 16.03 -5.92 -28.38
C GLY A 224 15.47 -7.26 -27.86
N VAL A 225 14.86 -8.06 -28.75
CA VAL A 225 14.39 -9.42 -28.41
C VAL A 225 15.58 -10.33 -28.11
N ALA A 226 16.64 -10.30 -28.92
CA ALA A 226 17.86 -11.08 -28.70
C ALA A 226 18.59 -10.70 -27.40
N TYR A 227 18.55 -9.41 -27.01
CA TYR A 227 19.04 -8.95 -25.71
C TYR A 227 18.28 -9.65 -24.56
N CYS A 228 16.94 -9.66 -24.61
CA CYS A 228 16.11 -10.36 -23.63
C CYS A 228 16.37 -11.88 -23.62
N GLU A 229 16.51 -12.50 -24.80
CA GLU A 229 16.84 -13.93 -24.90
C GLU A 229 18.15 -14.26 -24.19
N LYS A 230 19.18 -13.43 -24.39
CA LYS A 230 20.49 -13.61 -23.75
C LYS A 230 20.39 -13.42 -22.24
N LEU A 231 19.68 -12.37 -21.80
CA LEU A 231 19.53 -12.03 -20.39
C LEU A 231 18.82 -13.13 -19.59
N PHE A 232 17.74 -13.69 -20.17
CA PHE A 232 16.90 -14.70 -19.52
C PHE A 232 17.16 -16.13 -20.03
N ALA A 233 18.29 -16.38 -20.71
CA ALA A 233 18.58 -17.66 -21.38
C ALA A 233 18.41 -18.88 -20.48
N ARG A 234 18.77 -18.75 -19.18
CA ARG A 234 18.69 -19.83 -18.19
C ARG A 234 17.27 -20.32 -17.90
N TYR A 235 16.24 -19.54 -18.24
CA TYR A 235 14.82 -19.88 -17.99
C TYR A 235 14.11 -20.36 -19.26
N LEU A 236 14.75 -20.25 -20.43
CA LEU A 236 14.12 -20.51 -21.72
C LEU A 236 14.37 -21.93 -22.24
N ASP A 237 15.24 -22.72 -21.62
CA ASP A 237 15.64 -24.05 -22.10
C ASP A 237 16.06 -24.06 -23.58
N GLY A 238 16.69 -22.98 -24.05
CA GLY A 238 17.10 -22.80 -25.44
C GLY A 238 16.00 -22.37 -26.41
N ASN A 239 14.76 -22.19 -25.95
CA ASN A 239 13.65 -21.68 -26.77
C ASN A 239 13.83 -20.19 -27.09
N LYS A 240 13.31 -19.78 -28.25
CA LYS A 240 13.32 -18.39 -28.71
C LYS A 240 12.20 -17.56 -28.09
N LEU A 241 12.44 -16.27 -27.97
CA LEU A 241 11.43 -15.25 -27.70
C LEU A 241 10.84 -14.75 -29.02
N ILE A 242 9.53 -14.57 -29.04
CA ILE A 242 8.74 -14.30 -30.24
C ILE A 242 7.98 -13.00 -30.04
N SER A 243 8.00 -12.12 -31.05
CA SER A 243 7.18 -10.92 -31.09
C SER A 243 6.09 -11.06 -32.16
N ASN A 244 4.86 -10.66 -31.82
CA ASN A 244 3.75 -10.57 -32.78
C ASN A 244 3.41 -9.11 -33.15
N ALA A 245 4.27 -8.16 -32.77
CA ALA A 245 4.09 -6.72 -33.02
C ALA A 245 4.82 -6.26 -34.29
N ALA A 246 4.63 -6.97 -35.42
CA ALA A 246 5.36 -6.71 -36.67
C ALA A 246 5.10 -5.33 -37.30
N HIS A 247 4.04 -4.63 -36.86
CA HIS A 247 3.67 -3.29 -37.29
C HIS A 247 4.47 -2.18 -36.57
N LEU A 248 5.08 -2.49 -35.41
CA LEU A 248 5.93 -1.56 -34.66
C LEU A 248 7.37 -1.67 -35.14
N ARG A 249 8.10 -0.55 -35.15
CA ARG A 249 9.49 -0.48 -35.61
C ARG A 249 10.43 -0.13 -34.46
N GLY A 250 11.60 -0.77 -34.47
CA GLY A 250 12.65 -0.56 -33.47
C GLY A 250 12.16 -0.79 -32.05
N SER A 251 12.55 0.10 -31.14
CA SER A 251 12.22 0.04 -29.72
C SER A 251 10.76 0.39 -29.37
N ALA A 252 9.91 0.73 -30.35
CA ALA A 252 8.51 1.12 -30.11
C ALA A 252 7.64 0.00 -29.51
N ILE A 253 8.09 -1.25 -29.56
CA ILE A 253 7.46 -2.39 -28.85
C ILE A 253 7.58 -2.29 -27.32
N TRP A 254 8.51 -1.47 -26.82
CA TRP A 254 8.70 -1.18 -25.40
C TRP A 254 7.86 0.03 -24.99
N ILE A 255 6.70 -0.24 -24.42
CA ILE A 255 5.77 0.81 -23.98
C ILE A 255 5.89 1.03 -22.48
N ARG A 256 5.46 2.21 -22.03
CA ARG A 256 5.21 2.48 -20.62
C ARG A 256 3.72 2.33 -20.38
N PHE A 257 3.35 1.69 -19.28
CA PHE A 257 1.95 1.48 -18.95
C PHE A 257 1.29 2.82 -18.56
N PRO A 258 0.22 3.27 -19.23
CA PRO A 258 -0.52 4.44 -18.79
C PRO A 258 -1.65 4.00 -17.85
N ARG A 259 -1.55 4.46 -16.60
CA ARG A 259 -2.59 4.33 -15.59
C ARG A 259 -3.69 5.34 -15.92
N VAL A 260 -4.88 4.85 -16.28
CA VAL A 260 -6.04 5.68 -16.64
C VAL A 260 -7.08 5.57 -15.54
N ILE A 261 -7.60 6.71 -15.09
CA ILE A 261 -8.78 6.83 -14.22
C ILE A 261 -9.67 7.93 -14.79
N CYS A 262 -10.90 7.61 -15.18
CA CYS A 262 -11.91 8.62 -15.50
C CYS A 262 -12.81 8.87 -14.29
N ARG A 263 -13.04 10.14 -13.94
CA ARG A 263 -13.92 10.53 -12.82
C ARG A 263 -15.40 10.40 -13.17
N GLN A 264 -15.73 10.51 -14.47
CA GLN A 264 -17.06 10.31 -15.02
C GLN A 264 -16.92 9.41 -16.24
N TRP A 265 -17.87 8.51 -16.45
CA TRP A 265 -17.84 7.50 -17.52
C TRP A 265 -18.94 7.71 -18.54
N VAL A 266 -19.88 8.62 -18.28
CA VAL A 266 -21.01 8.91 -19.16
C VAL A 266 -20.92 10.34 -19.69
N HIS A 267 -20.97 10.47 -21.02
CA HIS A 267 -21.10 11.75 -21.71
C HIS A 267 -22.38 11.76 -22.53
N TRP A 268 -23.12 12.87 -22.56
CA TRP A 268 -24.36 12.96 -23.33
C TRP A 268 -24.18 13.85 -24.55
N ASN A 269 -24.28 13.26 -25.74
CA ASN A 269 -24.33 14.00 -26.99
C ASN A 269 -25.79 14.37 -27.32
N THR A 270 -25.97 15.53 -27.96
CA THR A 270 -27.18 15.85 -28.71
C THR A 270 -26.82 15.76 -30.19
N LEU A 271 -27.31 14.74 -30.88
CA LEU A 271 -27.04 14.53 -32.30
C LEU A 271 -27.73 15.61 -33.15
N PRO A 272 -27.28 15.84 -34.41
CA PRO A 272 -27.91 16.79 -35.34
C PRO A 272 -29.41 16.58 -35.59
N ASP A 273 -29.92 15.37 -35.39
CA ASP A 273 -31.35 15.04 -35.50
C ASP A 273 -32.15 15.33 -34.21
N GLY A 274 -31.52 15.94 -33.20
CA GLY A 274 -32.11 16.31 -31.92
C GLY A 274 -32.16 15.19 -30.89
N ARG A 275 -31.77 13.95 -31.23
CA ARG A 275 -31.74 12.85 -30.25
C ARG A 275 -30.61 13.04 -29.26
N ARG A 276 -30.89 12.76 -27.99
CA ARG A 276 -29.87 12.70 -26.94
C ARG A 276 -29.37 11.27 -26.81
N VAL A 277 -28.09 11.05 -27.07
CA VAL A 277 -27.46 9.72 -27.06
C VAL A 277 -26.29 9.71 -26.09
N PRO A 278 -26.27 8.83 -25.09
CA PRO A 278 -25.15 8.69 -24.17
C PRO A 278 -23.99 7.95 -24.83
N VAL A 279 -22.78 8.38 -24.50
CA VAL A 279 -21.49 7.74 -24.78
C VAL A 279 -20.91 7.28 -23.45
N VAL A 280 -20.73 5.97 -23.30
CA VAL A 280 -20.30 5.34 -22.05
C VAL A 280 -18.92 4.73 -22.22
N LEU A 281 -17.94 5.13 -21.41
CA LEU A 281 -16.62 4.50 -21.39
C LEU A 281 -16.69 3.11 -20.75
N MET A 282 -15.93 2.16 -21.28
CA MET A 282 -15.85 0.79 -20.75
C MET A 282 -14.45 0.18 -20.94
N GLY A 283 -14.01 -0.63 -19.96
CA GLY A 283 -12.69 -1.28 -19.98
C GLY A 283 -11.53 -0.27 -19.99
N ASP A 284 -10.45 -0.56 -20.71
CA ASP A 284 -9.24 0.30 -20.76
C ASP A 284 -9.49 1.73 -21.28
N ALA A 285 -10.64 1.98 -21.91
CA ALA A 285 -11.05 3.34 -22.26
C ALA A 285 -11.44 4.16 -21.01
N ALA A 286 -12.10 3.54 -20.03
CA ALA A 286 -12.52 4.16 -18.77
C ALA A 286 -11.43 4.12 -17.70
N HIS A 287 -10.75 2.97 -17.57
CA HIS A 287 -9.82 2.72 -16.49
C HIS A 287 -8.88 1.55 -16.79
N THR A 288 -7.66 1.60 -16.28
CA THR A 288 -6.67 0.53 -16.49
C THR A 288 -6.19 -0.07 -15.17
N ALA A 289 -5.77 -1.33 -15.22
CA ALA A 289 -5.08 -2.03 -14.13
C ALA A 289 -3.81 -2.69 -14.66
N HIS A 290 -2.67 -2.45 -14.00
CA HIS A 290 -1.38 -2.96 -14.43
C HIS A 290 -1.38 -4.49 -14.56
N PHE A 291 -0.75 -5.02 -15.62
CA PHE A 291 -0.75 -6.45 -15.95
C PHE A 291 -0.17 -7.32 -14.82
N SER A 292 0.65 -6.74 -13.93
CA SER A 292 1.21 -7.42 -12.76
C SER A 292 0.18 -8.01 -11.78
N ILE A 293 -1.10 -7.66 -11.89
CA ILE A 293 -2.21 -8.26 -11.12
C ILE A 293 -3.25 -8.95 -12.00
N GLY A 294 -3.00 -9.10 -13.31
CA GLY A 294 -3.84 -9.88 -14.24
C GLY A 294 -5.30 -9.42 -14.36
N SER A 295 -5.61 -8.14 -14.17
CA SER A 295 -7.02 -7.69 -13.98
C SER A 295 -7.62 -6.86 -15.12
N GLY A 296 -6.87 -6.47 -16.16
CA GLY A 296 -7.39 -5.59 -17.22
C GLY A 296 -8.57 -6.21 -18.01
N THR A 297 -8.40 -7.44 -18.52
CA THR A 297 -9.47 -8.14 -19.26
C THR A 297 -10.65 -8.49 -18.34
N LYS A 298 -10.37 -8.85 -17.09
CA LYS A 298 -11.40 -9.06 -16.06
C LYS A 298 -12.29 -7.82 -15.91
N LEU A 299 -11.68 -6.65 -15.70
CA LEU A 299 -12.41 -5.39 -15.55
C LEU A 299 -13.31 -5.12 -16.76
N ALA A 300 -12.76 -5.25 -17.97
CA ALA A 300 -13.51 -5.05 -19.20
C ALA A 300 -14.76 -5.96 -19.34
N LEU A 301 -14.63 -7.24 -18.95
CA LEU A 301 -15.76 -8.18 -18.99
C LEU A 301 -16.78 -7.90 -17.88
N GLU A 302 -16.33 -7.57 -16.67
CA GLU A 302 -17.22 -7.25 -15.54
C GLU A 302 -17.97 -5.93 -15.73
N ASP A 303 -17.35 -4.93 -16.37
CA ASP A 303 -18.03 -3.70 -16.75
C ASP A 303 -19.18 -3.98 -17.74
N ALA A 304 -18.93 -4.87 -18.71
CA ALA A 304 -19.93 -5.29 -19.68
C ALA A 304 -21.09 -6.04 -19.02
N ILE A 305 -20.81 -6.94 -18.06
CA ILE A 305 -21.84 -7.65 -17.29
C ILE A 305 -22.70 -6.67 -16.51
N ASP A 306 -22.08 -5.79 -15.73
CA ASP A 306 -22.77 -4.90 -14.82
C ASP A 306 -23.63 -3.88 -15.58
N LEU A 307 -23.08 -3.25 -16.62
CA LEU A 307 -23.86 -2.30 -17.43
C LEU A 307 -25.05 -2.99 -18.11
N ALA A 308 -24.85 -4.19 -18.67
CA ALA A 308 -25.93 -4.92 -19.30
C ALA A 308 -27.02 -5.27 -18.28
N GLU A 309 -26.65 -5.70 -17.08
CA GLU A 309 -27.60 -6.03 -16.01
C GLU A 309 -28.36 -4.80 -15.51
N GLU A 310 -27.69 -3.66 -15.33
CA GLU A 310 -28.33 -2.41 -14.92
C GLU A 310 -29.34 -1.91 -15.96
N ILE A 311 -29.04 -2.07 -17.25
CA ILE A 311 -29.98 -1.77 -18.35
C ILE A 311 -31.18 -2.73 -18.30
N ARG A 312 -30.95 -4.03 -18.06
CA ARG A 312 -32.01 -5.04 -17.95
C ARG A 312 -32.97 -4.73 -16.80
N LEU A 313 -32.44 -4.31 -15.65
CA LEU A 313 -33.23 -3.95 -14.47
C LEU A 313 -33.98 -2.62 -14.64
N GLY A 314 -33.39 -1.65 -15.34
CA GLY A 314 -34.00 -0.35 -15.59
C GLY A 314 -35.08 -0.32 -16.68
N GLY A 315 -35.05 -1.27 -17.62
CA GLY A 315 -35.91 -1.25 -18.80
C GLY A 315 -35.58 -0.09 -19.77
N HIS A 316 -36.36 0.07 -20.84
CA HIS A 316 -36.06 1.04 -21.89
C HIS A 316 -36.09 2.51 -21.45
N ASP A 317 -37.03 2.88 -20.56
CA ASP A 317 -37.17 4.28 -20.10
C ASP A 317 -36.21 4.62 -18.94
N GLY A 318 -35.58 3.61 -18.33
CA GLY A 318 -34.70 3.76 -17.17
C GLY A 318 -33.21 3.91 -17.49
N LEU A 319 -32.85 4.15 -18.76
CA LEU A 319 -31.44 4.20 -19.18
C LEU A 319 -30.59 5.22 -18.41
N PRO A 320 -31.01 6.49 -18.19
CA PRO A 320 -30.22 7.44 -17.41
C PRO A 320 -29.90 6.95 -15.99
N ASP A 321 -30.88 6.33 -15.33
CA ASP A 321 -30.72 5.81 -13.97
C ASP A 321 -29.83 4.55 -13.95
N ALA A 322 -29.94 3.69 -14.97
CA ALA A 322 -29.07 2.53 -15.14
C ALA A 322 -27.60 2.95 -15.33
N LEU A 323 -27.34 3.97 -16.14
CA LEU A 323 -25.99 4.50 -16.36
C LEU A 323 -25.40 5.10 -15.07
N ALA A 324 -26.22 5.81 -14.29
CA ALA A 324 -25.80 6.35 -12.99
C ALA A 324 -25.46 5.25 -11.98
N ARG A 325 -26.26 4.17 -11.93
CA ARG A 325 -25.99 3.01 -11.06
C ARG A 325 -24.74 2.25 -11.48
N TYR A 326 -24.54 2.01 -12.78
CA TYR A 326 -23.31 1.42 -13.31
C TYR A 326 -22.07 2.21 -12.88
N GLU A 327 -22.04 3.53 -13.09
CA GLU A 327 -20.90 4.37 -12.67
C GLU A 327 -20.67 4.30 -11.14
N ALA A 328 -21.74 4.35 -10.35
CA ALA A 328 -21.65 4.30 -8.89
C ALA A 328 -21.14 2.95 -8.36
N THR A 329 -21.66 1.84 -8.88
CA THR A 329 -21.31 0.48 -8.44
C THR A 329 -19.91 0.10 -8.93
N ARG A 330 -19.65 0.24 -10.23
CA ARG A 330 -18.36 -0.14 -10.83
C ARG A 330 -17.23 0.79 -10.44
N GLY A 331 -17.50 2.08 -10.25
CA GLY A 331 -16.49 3.04 -9.79
C GLY A 331 -15.82 2.59 -8.49
N VAL A 332 -16.59 2.04 -7.54
CA VAL A 332 -16.07 1.52 -6.26
C VAL A 332 -15.23 0.24 -6.45
N GLU A 333 -15.71 -0.71 -7.24
CA GLU A 333 -15.00 -1.98 -7.48
C GLU A 333 -13.69 -1.78 -8.26
N VAL A 334 -13.72 -0.90 -9.27
CA VAL A 334 -12.54 -0.51 -10.03
C VAL A 334 -11.52 0.16 -9.12
N LEU A 335 -11.92 1.08 -8.25
CA LEU A 335 -11.03 1.74 -7.30
C LEU A 335 -10.26 0.74 -6.42
N LYS A 336 -10.95 -0.31 -5.92
CA LYS A 336 -10.32 -1.37 -5.11
C LYS A 336 -9.23 -2.10 -5.90
N ILE A 337 -9.50 -2.45 -7.16
CA ILE A 337 -8.55 -3.13 -8.04
C ILE A 337 -7.40 -2.22 -8.43
N GLN A 338 -7.66 -0.95 -8.72
CA GLN A 338 -6.64 0.03 -9.08
C GLN A 338 -5.69 0.33 -7.91
N ASN A 339 -6.19 0.36 -6.68
CA ASN A 339 -5.33 0.48 -5.49
C ASN A 339 -4.35 -0.69 -5.37
N ALA A 340 -4.82 -1.92 -5.57
CA ALA A 340 -3.96 -3.11 -5.59
C ALA A 340 -2.97 -3.10 -6.77
N ALA A 341 -3.43 -2.66 -7.95
CA ALA A 341 -2.59 -2.52 -9.13
C ALA A 341 -1.49 -1.49 -8.90
N ARG A 342 -1.80 -0.34 -8.30
CA ARG A 342 -0.84 0.71 -7.94
C ARG A 342 0.24 0.15 -7.03
N ASN A 343 -0.14 -0.46 -5.91
CA ASN A 343 0.81 -1.04 -4.95
C ASN A 343 1.74 -2.07 -5.61
N SER A 344 1.18 -2.95 -6.47
CA SER A 344 1.97 -3.93 -7.23
C SER A 344 2.91 -3.28 -8.23
N THR A 345 2.43 -2.26 -8.97
CA THR A 345 3.23 -1.53 -9.97
C THR A 345 4.40 -0.82 -9.31
N GLU A 346 4.13 -0.09 -8.23
CA GLU A 346 5.17 0.63 -7.48
C GLU A 346 6.22 -0.33 -6.90
N TRP A 347 5.82 -1.53 -6.48
CA TRP A 347 6.78 -2.55 -6.05
C TRP A 347 7.72 -2.97 -7.18
N PHE A 348 7.19 -3.23 -8.40
CA PHE A 348 7.99 -3.63 -9.56
C PHE A 348 8.86 -2.49 -10.14
N GLU A 349 8.40 -1.25 -10.05
CA GLU A 349 9.19 -0.07 -10.41
C GLU A 349 10.38 0.13 -9.47
N ASN A 350 10.31 -0.41 -8.25
CA ASN A 350 11.30 -0.22 -7.19
C ASN A 350 11.93 -1.54 -6.72
N VAL A 351 12.11 -2.53 -7.61
CA VAL A 351 12.75 -3.82 -7.27
C VAL A 351 14.11 -3.64 -6.59
N GLU A 352 14.88 -2.63 -7.00
CA GLU A 352 16.18 -2.31 -6.40
C GLU A 352 16.10 -2.08 -4.88
N ARG A 353 14.99 -1.51 -4.39
CA ARG A 353 14.73 -1.30 -2.96
C ARG A 353 14.85 -2.61 -2.17
N TYR A 354 14.39 -3.71 -2.74
CA TYR A 354 14.25 -5.00 -2.04
C TYR A 354 15.35 -5.99 -2.42
N ALA A 355 15.69 -6.07 -3.71
CA ALA A 355 16.53 -7.14 -4.24
C ALA A 355 17.98 -7.10 -3.72
N GLY A 356 18.44 -5.95 -3.20
CA GLY A 356 19.74 -5.80 -2.53
C GLY A 356 19.69 -5.85 -1.00
N SER A 357 18.52 -5.71 -0.39
CA SER A 357 18.35 -5.53 1.07
C SER A 357 17.68 -6.71 1.75
N LEU A 358 16.80 -7.43 1.05
CA LEU A 358 16.04 -8.56 1.57
C LEU A 358 16.71 -9.89 1.17
N PRO A 359 16.80 -10.87 2.09
CA PRO A 359 17.11 -12.24 1.73
C PRO A 359 16.07 -12.82 0.74
N PRO A 360 16.43 -13.81 -0.10
CA PRO A 360 15.53 -14.40 -1.09
C PRO A 360 14.16 -14.81 -0.53
N GLU A 361 14.11 -15.44 0.65
CA GLU A 361 12.88 -15.84 1.33
C GLU A 361 11.95 -14.66 1.60
N GLN A 362 12.49 -13.57 2.14
CA GLN A 362 11.72 -12.37 2.45
C GLN A 362 11.35 -11.57 1.19
N PHE A 363 12.23 -11.55 0.18
CA PHE A 363 11.94 -10.97 -1.12
C PHE A 363 10.76 -11.67 -1.79
N ALA A 364 10.76 -13.01 -1.80
CA ALA A 364 9.67 -13.82 -2.35
C ALA A 364 8.35 -13.56 -1.61
N TYR A 365 8.38 -13.55 -0.27
CA TYR A 365 7.20 -13.20 0.52
C TYR A 365 6.70 -11.78 0.20
N SER A 366 7.60 -10.79 0.14
CA SER A 366 7.27 -9.40 -0.19
C SER A 366 6.61 -9.28 -1.56
N LEU A 367 7.15 -9.99 -2.57
CA LEU A 367 6.55 -10.08 -3.91
C LEU A 367 5.15 -10.68 -3.86
N LEU A 368 4.95 -11.83 -3.22
CA LEU A 368 3.65 -12.51 -3.16
C LEU A 368 2.56 -11.64 -2.51
N THR A 369 2.94 -10.79 -1.56
CA THR A 369 2.04 -9.92 -0.78
C THR A 369 2.04 -8.45 -1.22
N ARG A 370 2.76 -8.10 -2.30
CA ARG A 370 2.97 -6.71 -2.76
C ARG A 370 1.66 -5.95 -3.06
N SER A 371 0.65 -6.65 -3.57
CA SER A 371 -0.64 -6.06 -3.93
C SER A 371 -1.47 -5.64 -2.71
N GLN A 372 -1.12 -6.15 -1.52
CA GLN A 372 -1.86 -6.05 -0.26
C GLN A 372 -3.25 -6.68 -0.25
N ARG A 373 -3.65 -7.36 -1.35
CA ARG A 373 -4.85 -8.20 -1.40
C ARG A 373 -4.60 -9.59 -0.83
N ILE A 374 -3.39 -10.09 -1.00
CA ILE A 374 -2.91 -11.31 -0.36
C ILE A 374 -2.23 -10.88 0.93
N SER A 375 -2.85 -11.20 2.06
CA SER A 375 -2.26 -11.04 3.38
C SER A 375 -1.56 -12.31 3.85
N HIS A 376 -0.99 -12.30 5.06
CA HIS A 376 -0.32 -13.45 5.64
C HIS A 376 -1.26 -14.65 5.76
N GLU A 377 -2.45 -14.44 6.35
CA GLU A 377 -3.42 -15.52 6.51
C GLU A 377 -4.08 -15.93 5.19
N ASN A 378 -4.26 -15.01 4.24
CA ASN A 378 -4.69 -15.41 2.89
C ASN A 378 -3.64 -16.29 2.20
N LEU A 379 -2.34 -15.98 2.37
CA LEU A 379 -1.27 -16.81 1.83
C LEU A 379 -1.20 -18.17 2.52
N ARG A 380 -1.52 -18.27 3.82
CA ARG A 380 -1.61 -19.54 4.53
C ARG A 380 -2.74 -20.44 4.02
N VAL A 381 -3.88 -19.84 3.66
CA VAL A 381 -5.00 -20.57 3.04
C VAL A 381 -4.59 -21.16 1.69
N ARG A 382 -3.72 -20.46 0.95
CA ARG A 382 -3.19 -20.90 -0.35
C ARG A 382 -2.13 -21.98 -0.19
N ASP A 383 -1.11 -21.69 0.62
CA ASP A 383 0.05 -22.56 0.80
C ASP A 383 0.55 -22.54 2.24
N ALA A 384 -0.11 -23.32 3.09
CA ALA A 384 0.27 -23.47 4.50
C ALA A 384 1.70 -24.01 4.66
N GLY A 385 2.18 -24.83 3.71
CA GLY A 385 3.53 -25.39 3.74
C GLY A 385 4.60 -24.33 3.52
N TYR A 386 4.43 -23.49 2.50
CA TYR A 386 5.29 -22.33 2.25
C TYR A 386 5.30 -21.37 3.44
N VAL A 387 4.12 -21.00 3.96
CA VAL A 387 4.04 -20.04 5.08
C VAL A 387 4.71 -20.61 6.33
N ALA A 388 4.49 -21.88 6.68
CA ALA A 388 5.15 -22.50 7.84
C ALA A 388 6.68 -22.53 7.70
N GLN A 389 7.20 -22.83 6.50
CA GLN A 389 8.64 -22.78 6.23
C GLN A 389 9.19 -21.36 6.34
N PHE A 390 8.47 -20.38 5.81
CA PHE A 390 8.84 -18.96 5.89
C PHE A 390 8.84 -18.45 7.34
N GLU A 391 7.82 -18.78 8.13
CA GLU A 391 7.74 -18.42 9.54
C GLU A 391 8.88 -19.04 10.35
N HIS A 392 9.22 -20.31 10.08
CA HIS A 392 10.37 -20.96 10.69
C HIS A 392 11.68 -20.22 10.34
N TRP A 393 11.88 -19.90 9.07
CA TRP A 393 13.03 -19.12 8.61
C TRP A 393 13.10 -17.75 9.29
N LEU A 394 11.98 -17.02 9.35
CA LEU A 394 11.92 -15.69 9.96
C LEU A 394 12.19 -15.73 11.47
N ALA A 395 11.69 -16.75 12.17
CA ALA A 395 11.97 -16.95 13.59
C ALA A 395 13.46 -17.23 13.84
N GLN A 396 14.12 -18.00 12.99
CA GLN A 396 15.58 -18.17 13.04
C GLN A 396 16.32 -16.85 12.84
N GLN A 397 15.91 -16.03 11.85
CA GLN A 397 16.50 -14.71 11.63
C GLN A 397 16.28 -13.76 12.82
N ALA A 398 15.18 -13.93 13.54
CA ALA A 398 14.89 -13.19 14.78
C ALA A 398 15.70 -13.69 15.99
N GLY A 399 16.52 -14.73 15.84
CA GLY A 399 17.38 -15.27 16.91
C GLY A 399 16.71 -16.32 17.80
N VAL A 400 15.60 -16.92 17.36
CA VAL A 400 14.98 -18.05 18.07
C VAL A 400 15.83 -19.32 17.86
N PRO A 401 16.25 -20.03 18.94
CA PRO A 401 17.06 -21.24 18.81
C PRO A 401 16.37 -22.35 18.00
N ALA A 402 17.14 -23.06 17.17
CA ALA A 402 16.62 -24.14 16.33
C ALA A 402 15.91 -25.24 17.14
N ASP A 403 16.44 -25.59 18.32
CA ASP A 403 15.85 -26.60 19.21
C ASP A 403 14.45 -26.19 19.70
N SER A 404 14.22 -24.89 19.97
CA SER A 404 12.91 -24.36 20.33
C SER A 404 11.91 -24.46 19.17
N LEU A 405 12.37 -24.21 17.95
CA LEU A 405 11.54 -24.31 16.75
C LEU A 405 11.20 -25.76 16.38
N GLN A 406 12.09 -26.72 16.69
CA GLN A 406 11.81 -28.15 16.51
C GLN A 406 10.73 -28.65 17.49
N LEU A 407 10.74 -28.16 18.73
CA LEU A 407 9.71 -28.48 19.73
C LEU A 407 8.34 -27.87 19.38
N GLN A 408 8.33 -26.79 18.60
CA GLN A 408 7.13 -26.11 18.11
C GLN A 408 6.72 -26.52 16.69
N ALA A 409 7.22 -27.64 16.16
CA ALA A 409 6.96 -28.06 14.77
C ALA A 409 5.46 -28.16 14.38
N HIS A 410 4.56 -28.24 15.36
CA HIS A 410 3.10 -28.28 15.15
C HIS A 410 2.40 -26.91 15.16
N GLN A 411 3.09 -25.84 15.57
CA GLN A 411 2.57 -24.46 15.53
C GLN A 411 3.72 -23.47 15.22
N PRO A 412 3.84 -23.00 13.96
CA PRO A 412 4.83 -21.99 13.59
C PRO A 412 4.68 -20.71 14.44
N LEU A 413 5.80 -20.01 14.68
CA LEU A 413 5.81 -18.73 15.39
C LEU A 413 5.39 -17.61 14.43
N PRO A 414 4.22 -16.94 14.63
CA PRO A 414 3.78 -15.88 13.75
C PRO A 414 4.77 -14.70 13.72
N PRO A 415 4.97 -14.03 12.58
CA PRO A 415 5.90 -12.90 12.45
C PRO A 415 5.73 -11.83 13.55
N MET A 416 4.49 -11.52 13.93
CA MET A 416 4.11 -10.60 15.01
C MET A 416 4.73 -10.98 16.36
N PHE A 417 4.93 -12.27 16.63
CA PHE A 417 5.47 -12.79 17.89
C PHE A 417 6.95 -13.18 17.83
N THR A 418 7.62 -12.93 16.70
CA THR A 418 9.08 -13.04 16.67
C THR A 418 9.73 -11.97 17.55
N PRO A 419 10.79 -12.30 18.31
CA PRO A 419 11.49 -11.31 19.13
C PRO A 419 12.20 -10.28 18.25
N PHE A 420 12.50 -9.12 18.83
CA PHE A 420 13.29 -8.08 18.18
C PHE A 420 14.33 -7.53 19.15
N ARG A 421 15.59 -7.52 18.73
CA ARG A 421 16.70 -6.97 19.52
C ARG A 421 17.28 -5.75 18.86
N LEU A 422 17.39 -4.67 19.63
CA LEU A 422 18.09 -3.45 19.23
C LEU A 422 18.95 -2.98 20.40
N ARG A 423 20.25 -2.76 20.13
CA ARG A 423 21.26 -2.51 21.17
C ARG A 423 21.20 -3.59 22.27
N GLY A 424 21.13 -3.20 23.55
CA GLY A 424 20.99 -4.08 24.70
C GLY A 424 19.55 -4.50 25.02
N VAL A 425 18.55 -3.98 24.31
CA VAL A 425 17.13 -4.25 24.60
C VAL A 425 16.58 -5.32 23.66
N THR A 426 15.87 -6.28 24.25
CA THR A 426 15.11 -7.31 23.51
C THR A 426 13.63 -7.16 23.84
N LEU A 427 12.83 -7.02 22.79
CA LEU A 427 11.37 -7.09 22.81
C LEU A 427 10.95 -8.54 22.52
N LYS A 428 10.00 -9.05 23.29
CA LYS A 428 9.46 -10.41 23.14
C LYS A 428 8.63 -10.61 21.87
N ASN A 429 8.14 -9.54 21.27
CA ASN A 429 7.34 -9.54 20.05
C ASN A 429 7.43 -8.19 19.35
N ARG A 430 6.79 -8.06 18.17
CA ARG A 430 6.88 -6.89 17.28
C ARG A 430 5.86 -5.80 17.58
N VAL A 431 5.05 -5.94 18.63
CA VAL A 431 3.93 -5.04 18.93
C VAL A 431 4.37 -3.93 19.88
N VAL A 432 4.11 -2.69 19.45
CA VAL A 432 4.35 -1.48 20.24
C VAL A 432 3.01 -0.80 20.52
N VAL A 433 2.75 -0.43 21.76
CA VAL A 433 1.66 0.49 22.08
C VAL A 433 2.15 1.90 21.81
N SER A 434 1.60 2.53 20.77
CA SER A 434 1.99 3.87 20.32
C SER A 434 1.83 4.89 21.46
N PRO A 435 2.67 5.94 21.53
CA PRO A 435 2.40 7.06 22.41
C PRO A 435 1.08 7.73 21.99
N MET A 436 0.23 8.01 22.98
CA MET A 436 -1.11 8.57 22.80
C MET A 436 -1.38 9.56 23.93
N ALA A 437 -1.58 10.84 23.62
CA ALA A 437 -1.83 11.85 24.63
C ALA A 437 -3.13 11.55 25.41
N MET A 438 -3.02 11.44 26.74
CA MET A 438 -4.14 11.16 27.65
C MET A 438 -4.65 12.42 28.33
N TYR A 439 -3.86 13.49 28.32
CA TYR A 439 -4.21 14.79 28.88
C TYR A 439 -4.68 14.71 30.35
N SER A 440 -4.08 13.80 31.12
CA SER A 440 -4.55 13.40 32.46
C SER A 440 -3.55 13.72 33.59
N CYS A 441 -2.57 14.59 33.35
CA CYS A 441 -1.61 15.06 34.35
C CYS A 441 -2.10 16.33 35.06
N THR A 442 -1.59 16.56 36.27
CA THR A 442 -1.67 17.85 36.96
C THR A 442 -0.26 18.42 37.04
N ASP A 443 -0.05 19.62 36.50
CA ASP A 443 1.27 20.28 36.42
C ASP A 443 2.39 19.37 35.88
N GLY A 444 2.04 18.54 34.89
CA GLY A 444 2.94 17.58 34.26
C GLY A 444 3.25 16.33 35.09
N VAL A 445 2.74 16.19 36.31
CA VAL A 445 2.95 15.01 37.15
C VAL A 445 1.98 13.89 36.74
N PRO A 446 2.47 12.72 36.29
CA PRO A 446 1.61 11.58 35.97
C PRO A 446 1.04 10.94 37.25
N GLY A 447 -0.27 10.75 37.30
CA GLY A 447 -0.97 10.08 38.40
C GLY A 447 -1.35 8.62 38.14
N ASP A 448 -2.25 8.12 38.98
CA ASP A 448 -2.75 6.73 38.93
C ASP A 448 -3.41 6.35 37.60
N PHE A 449 -3.97 7.33 36.88
CA PHE A 449 -4.48 7.09 35.53
C PHE A 449 -3.38 6.50 34.63
N HIS A 450 -2.18 7.07 34.62
CA HIS A 450 -1.07 6.62 33.78
C HIS A 450 -0.52 5.27 34.25
N LEU A 451 -0.48 5.05 35.58
CA LEU A 451 -0.10 3.76 36.16
C LEU A 451 -1.02 2.64 35.66
N VAL A 452 -2.34 2.82 35.79
CA VAL A 452 -3.33 1.84 35.33
C VAL A 452 -3.32 1.75 33.81
N HIS A 453 -3.22 2.88 33.11
CA HIS A 453 -3.23 2.95 31.67
C HIS A 453 -2.07 2.15 31.07
N LEU A 454 -0.82 2.50 31.38
CA LEU A 454 0.36 1.83 30.83
C LEU A 454 0.53 0.42 31.38
N GLY A 455 0.27 0.23 32.68
CA GLY A 455 0.37 -1.07 33.34
C GLY A 455 -0.56 -2.12 32.73
N SER A 456 -1.82 -1.76 32.45
CA SER A 456 -2.79 -2.69 31.83
C SER A 456 -2.38 -3.11 30.41
N ARG A 457 -1.77 -2.22 29.62
CA ARG A 457 -1.28 -2.55 28.27
C ARG A 457 0.00 -3.38 28.31
N ALA A 458 0.87 -3.13 29.27
CA ALA A 458 2.07 -3.95 29.50
C ALA A 458 1.70 -5.40 29.87
N LEU A 459 0.72 -5.56 30.77
CA LEU A 459 0.12 -6.86 31.09
C LEU A 459 -0.66 -7.46 29.91
N GLY A 460 -1.08 -6.63 28.96
CA GLY A 460 -1.86 -6.96 27.77
C GLY A 460 -1.08 -7.59 26.61
N GLY A 461 0.19 -7.96 26.83
CA GLY A 461 0.96 -8.81 25.92
C GLY A 461 1.87 -8.08 24.92
N ALA A 462 1.81 -6.75 24.82
CA ALA A 462 2.68 -6.00 23.92
C ALA A 462 4.17 -6.16 24.26
N GLY A 463 5.05 -6.06 23.26
CA GLY A 463 6.50 -6.11 23.45
C GLY A 463 7.04 -4.84 24.09
N MET A 464 6.45 -3.69 23.75
CA MET A 464 6.79 -2.39 24.31
C MET A 464 5.55 -1.50 24.49
N VAL A 465 5.48 -0.77 25.60
CA VAL A 465 4.52 0.32 25.80
C VAL A 465 5.25 1.66 25.80
N VAL A 466 4.77 2.64 25.02
CA VAL A 466 5.38 3.95 24.92
C VAL A 466 4.54 4.96 25.69
N ALA A 467 5.14 5.65 26.66
CA ALA A 467 4.51 6.78 27.34
C ALA A 467 4.21 7.89 26.33
N GLU A 468 3.10 8.58 26.51
CA GLU A 468 2.70 9.70 25.65
C GLU A 468 3.75 10.82 25.60
N MET A 469 3.66 11.71 24.59
CA MET A 469 4.61 12.82 24.45
C MET A 469 4.74 13.59 25.76
N THR A 470 5.89 13.44 26.39
CA THR A 470 6.21 14.02 27.68
C THR A 470 7.05 15.26 27.47
N CYS A 471 6.56 16.36 28.01
CA CYS A 471 7.02 17.69 27.65
C CYS A 471 8.28 18.03 28.45
N VAL A 472 9.27 18.61 27.76
CA VAL A 472 10.61 18.85 28.34
C VAL A 472 10.68 20.08 29.26
N SER A 473 9.65 20.93 29.22
CA SER A 473 9.51 22.14 30.02
C SER A 473 8.02 22.50 30.20
N PRO A 474 7.65 23.39 31.13
CA PRO A 474 6.26 23.80 31.32
C PRO A 474 5.62 24.45 30.08
N ASP A 475 6.39 25.21 29.30
CA ASP A 475 5.97 25.88 28.06
C ASP A 475 6.01 24.94 26.83
N ALA A 476 6.60 23.75 26.96
CA ALA A 476 6.61 22.71 25.94
C ALA A 476 5.30 21.91 25.83
N ARG A 477 4.35 22.13 26.74
CA ARG A 477 3.09 21.38 26.80
C ARG A 477 2.17 21.68 25.62
N ILE A 478 1.44 20.66 25.16
CA ILE A 478 0.31 20.85 24.22
C ILE A 478 -0.83 21.48 25.02
N THR A 479 -1.25 20.83 26.10
CA THR A 479 -2.37 21.23 26.94
C THR A 479 -1.96 21.24 28.42
N PRO A 480 -2.76 21.85 29.32
CA PRO A 480 -2.50 21.79 30.75
C PRO A 480 -2.41 20.37 31.32
N GLY A 481 -3.09 19.40 30.68
CA GLY A 481 -3.12 17.99 31.08
C GLY A 481 -1.95 17.14 30.55
N CYS A 482 -1.01 17.70 29.78
CA CYS A 482 0.13 16.96 29.27
C CYS A 482 1.13 16.58 30.36
N PRO A 483 1.78 15.40 30.26
CA PRO A 483 2.86 15.04 31.16
C PRO A 483 4.12 15.87 30.93
N GLY A 484 4.92 15.95 31.99
CA GLY A 484 6.21 16.62 32.03
C GLY A 484 7.35 15.70 32.45
N LEU A 485 8.57 16.12 32.10
CA LEU A 485 9.81 15.56 32.63
C LEU A 485 10.89 16.64 32.80
N TRP A 486 10.49 17.79 33.35
CA TRP A 486 11.37 18.95 33.58
C TRP A 486 11.87 19.05 35.03
N ASN A 487 11.31 18.27 35.94
CA ASN A 487 11.71 18.25 37.34
C ASN A 487 11.75 16.83 37.93
N ASP A 488 12.23 16.75 39.17
CA ASP A 488 12.51 15.51 39.87
C ASP A 488 11.24 14.83 40.40
N GLU A 489 10.22 15.59 40.75
CA GLU A 489 8.90 15.06 41.14
C GLU A 489 8.28 14.25 40.00
N GLN A 490 8.34 14.77 38.76
CA GLN A 490 7.87 14.09 37.57
C GLN A 490 8.68 12.83 37.27
N ARG A 491 10.01 12.89 37.41
CA ARG A 491 10.89 11.72 37.30
C ARG A 491 10.44 10.62 38.28
N ASP A 492 10.23 10.96 39.54
CA ASP A 492 9.89 9.98 40.58
C ASP A 492 8.50 9.37 40.34
N ALA A 493 7.54 10.18 39.87
CA ALA A 493 6.22 9.71 39.46
C ALA A 493 6.28 8.75 38.26
N TRP A 494 7.08 9.06 37.24
CA TRP A 494 7.33 8.14 36.12
C TRP A 494 8.05 6.87 36.56
N LYS A 495 9.02 6.97 37.46
CA LYS A 495 9.74 5.81 38.02
C LYS A 495 8.78 4.80 38.65
N ARG A 496 7.78 5.25 39.40
CA ARG A 496 6.74 4.36 39.96
C ARG A 496 6.03 3.54 38.88
N ILE A 497 5.77 4.12 37.72
CA ILE A 497 5.09 3.45 36.60
C ILE A 497 6.04 2.47 35.90
N VAL A 498 7.28 2.88 35.65
CA VAL A 498 8.33 2.02 35.09
C VAL A 498 8.56 0.79 35.98
N ASP A 499 8.76 1.01 37.28
CA ASP A 499 8.97 -0.05 38.26
C ASP A 499 7.78 -1.04 38.28
N PHE A 500 6.54 -0.54 38.17
CA PHE A 500 5.36 -1.41 38.06
C PHE A 500 5.41 -2.29 36.81
N VAL A 501 5.71 -1.71 35.64
CA VAL A 501 5.79 -2.45 34.37
C VAL A 501 6.86 -3.53 34.43
N HIS A 502 8.06 -3.21 34.92
CA HIS A 502 9.16 -4.16 35.05
C HIS A 502 8.90 -5.26 36.09
N ALA A 503 8.21 -4.94 37.19
CA ALA A 503 7.93 -5.90 38.25
C ALA A 503 6.80 -6.89 37.89
N ASN A 504 5.86 -6.48 37.03
CA ASN A 504 4.62 -7.23 36.81
C ASN A 504 4.46 -7.75 35.37
N SER A 505 5.33 -7.37 34.45
CA SER A 505 5.29 -7.81 33.06
C SER A 505 6.69 -7.98 32.48
N ASP A 506 6.73 -8.60 31.31
CA ASP A 506 7.89 -8.79 30.44
C ASP A 506 7.93 -7.76 29.29
N ALA A 507 7.03 -6.78 29.29
CA ALA A 507 7.05 -5.68 28.34
C ALA A 507 8.15 -4.68 28.68
N ARG A 508 8.72 -4.05 27.65
CA ARG A 508 9.58 -2.87 27.82
C ARG A 508 8.75 -1.60 27.87
N ILE A 509 9.31 -0.56 28.49
CA ILE A 509 8.66 0.74 28.55
C ILE A 509 9.57 1.82 27.95
N ALA A 510 8.99 2.61 27.05
CA ALA A 510 9.66 3.69 26.35
C ALA A 510 9.09 5.06 26.76
N MET A 511 9.91 6.09 26.64
CA MET A 511 9.55 7.48 26.88
C MET A 511 9.65 8.26 25.58
N GLN A 512 8.56 8.90 25.13
CA GLN A 512 8.62 9.88 24.04
C GLN A 512 8.75 11.28 24.64
N ILE A 513 9.86 11.98 24.36
CA ILE A 513 10.06 13.38 24.79
C ILE A 513 9.82 14.35 23.63
N GLY A 514 9.17 15.47 23.91
CA GLY A 514 8.80 16.44 22.88
C GLY A 514 8.52 17.84 23.40
N HIS A 515 8.30 18.74 22.45
CA HIS A 515 7.93 20.14 22.71
C HIS A 515 6.89 20.57 21.68
N SER A 516 5.72 21.02 22.15
CA SER A 516 4.55 21.34 21.32
C SER A 516 4.78 22.47 20.31
N GLY A 517 5.65 23.42 20.66
CA GLY A 517 6.03 24.52 19.78
C GLY A 517 4.80 25.37 19.45
N ARG A 518 4.57 25.64 18.16
CA ARG A 518 3.41 26.43 17.71
C ARG A 518 2.03 25.78 17.95
N LYS A 519 2.00 24.49 18.31
CA LYS A 519 0.78 23.75 18.65
C LYS A 519 0.59 23.60 20.17
N GLY A 520 1.30 24.42 20.95
CA GLY A 520 1.19 24.45 22.41
C GLY A 520 0.11 25.37 22.93
N SER A 521 -0.17 25.27 24.23
CA SER A 521 -1.14 26.11 24.92
C SER A 521 -2.55 25.99 24.33
N THR A 522 -3.02 24.76 24.15
CA THR A 522 -4.36 24.45 23.63
C THR A 522 -5.24 23.79 24.70
N GLN A 523 -6.53 23.76 24.41
CA GLN A 523 -7.53 23.02 25.19
C GLN A 523 -7.26 21.51 25.17
N LEU A 524 -7.85 20.78 26.12
CA LEU A 524 -7.81 19.32 26.16
C LEU A 524 -8.50 18.75 24.91
N GLY A 525 -8.05 17.57 24.46
CA GLY A 525 -8.49 17.05 23.16
C GLY A 525 -10.01 16.80 23.01
N TRP A 526 -10.73 16.62 24.11
CA TRP A 526 -12.19 16.45 24.13
C TRP A 526 -12.97 17.74 24.36
N GLU A 527 -12.30 18.86 24.62
CA GLU A 527 -12.93 20.19 24.70
C GLU A 527 -13.02 20.77 23.28
N ALA A 528 -11.91 21.31 22.78
CA ALA A 528 -11.78 21.76 21.40
C ALA A 528 -10.34 21.51 20.93
N MET A 529 -10.16 20.41 20.18
CA MET A 529 -8.85 19.98 19.69
C MET A 529 -8.15 21.09 18.89
N ASP A 530 -6.85 21.30 19.13
CA ASP A 530 -6.01 22.32 18.50
C ASP A 530 -6.40 23.80 18.74
N HIS A 531 -7.51 24.08 19.43
CA HIS A 531 -7.92 25.46 19.75
C HIS A 531 -7.19 25.99 20.99
N PRO A 532 -6.85 27.29 21.02
CA PRO A 532 -6.17 27.90 22.16
C PRO A 532 -7.02 27.81 23.44
N LEU A 533 -6.37 27.94 24.60
CA LEU A 533 -7.10 28.03 25.87
C LEU A 533 -8.03 29.26 25.87
N PRO A 534 -9.24 29.18 26.48
CA PRO A 534 -10.12 30.33 26.60
C PRO A 534 -9.49 31.48 27.42
N GLN A 535 -8.68 31.13 28.42
CA GLN A 535 -7.93 32.05 29.29
C GLN A 535 -6.62 31.40 29.73
N GLY A 536 -5.61 32.21 30.08
CA GLY A 536 -4.36 31.71 30.66
C GLY A 536 -3.41 31.04 29.67
N ASN A 537 -3.48 31.40 28.38
CA ASN A 537 -2.50 30.96 27.40
C ASN A 537 -1.07 31.39 27.81
N TRP A 538 -0.11 30.47 27.67
CA TRP A 538 1.31 30.80 27.79
C TRP A 538 1.92 31.12 26.42
N PRO A 539 2.99 31.93 26.36
CA PRO A 539 3.69 32.21 25.11
C PRO A 539 4.25 30.93 24.47
N VAL A 540 4.07 30.82 23.15
CA VAL A 540 4.58 29.70 22.35
C VAL A 540 5.72 30.14 21.44
N ILE A 541 6.64 29.22 21.15
CA ILE A 541 7.82 29.44 20.29
C ILE A 541 7.84 28.43 19.13
N SER A 542 8.47 28.80 18.01
CA SER A 542 8.62 27.94 16.84
C SER A 542 9.77 28.41 15.93
N ALA A 543 10.04 27.69 14.84
CA ALA A 543 11.01 28.08 13.82
C ALA A 543 10.69 29.48 13.23
N SER A 544 9.43 29.71 12.88
CA SER A 544 8.89 30.95 12.30
C SER A 544 7.61 31.42 13.01
N PRO A 545 7.22 32.71 12.87
CA PRO A 545 6.03 33.27 13.51
C PRO A 545 4.74 32.93 12.72
N LEU A 546 4.50 31.64 12.51
CA LEU A 546 3.35 31.13 11.74
C LEU A 546 2.41 30.35 12.67
N PRO A 547 1.18 30.82 12.93
CA PRO A 547 0.21 30.09 13.76
C PRO A 547 -0.20 28.76 13.11
N TYR A 548 -0.70 27.81 13.90
CA TYR A 548 -1.23 26.54 13.38
C TYR A 548 -2.59 26.72 12.70
N LEU A 549 -3.57 27.32 13.39
CA LEU A 549 -4.86 27.76 12.83
C LEU A 549 -4.78 29.29 12.57
N PRO A 550 -4.72 29.76 11.31
CA PRO A 550 -4.66 31.18 11.00
C PRO A 550 -5.86 31.94 11.57
N GLY A 551 -5.61 33.03 12.31
CA GLY A 551 -6.65 33.86 12.92
C GLY A 551 -7.20 33.32 14.25
N GLU A 552 -6.88 32.09 14.65
CA GLU A 552 -7.37 31.47 15.88
C GLU A 552 -6.25 31.11 16.86
N SER A 553 -5.22 30.37 16.40
CA SER A 553 -4.08 30.01 17.25
C SER A 553 -3.20 31.22 17.54
N GLN A 554 -2.51 31.19 18.68
CA GLN A 554 -1.47 32.16 19.00
C GLN A 554 -0.38 32.17 17.92
N THR A 555 0.07 33.36 17.51
CA THR A 555 1.27 33.48 16.68
C THR A 555 2.51 33.16 17.53
N PRO A 556 3.27 32.11 17.23
CA PRO A 556 4.47 31.79 17.99
C PRO A 556 5.52 32.88 17.80
N ARG A 557 6.35 33.10 18.81
CA ARG A 557 7.57 33.88 18.62
C ARG A 557 8.61 33.03 17.89
N ALA A 558 9.27 33.59 16.88
CA ALA A 558 10.40 32.94 16.23
C ALA A 558 11.53 32.73 17.25
N MET A 559 12.08 31.52 17.31
CA MET A 559 13.17 31.21 18.22
C MET A 559 14.44 31.96 17.85
N THR A 560 15.09 32.51 18.88
CA THR A 560 16.48 33.00 18.83
C THR A 560 17.44 31.84 19.08
N ARG A 561 18.75 32.06 18.87
CA ARG A 561 19.77 31.08 19.25
C ARG A 561 19.72 30.73 20.73
N ALA A 562 19.48 31.71 21.61
CA ALA A 562 19.37 31.46 23.05
C ALA A 562 18.16 30.59 23.40
N ASP A 563 17.02 30.74 22.70
CA ASP A 563 15.88 29.84 22.86
C ASP A 563 16.20 28.42 22.41
N MET A 564 16.94 28.28 21.30
CA MET A 564 17.40 26.99 20.77
C MET A 564 18.33 26.28 21.76
N ASP A 565 19.28 27.02 22.35
CA ASP A 565 20.17 26.49 23.39
C ASP A 565 19.39 26.04 24.64
N ARG A 566 18.47 26.88 25.15
CA ARG A 566 17.63 26.55 26.30
C ARG A 566 16.83 25.28 26.04
N VAL A 567 16.10 25.22 24.93
CA VAL A 567 15.25 24.07 24.60
C VAL A 567 16.08 22.80 24.42
N ARG A 568 17.24 22.87 23.74
CA ARG A 568 18.17 21.73 23.65
C ARG A 568 18.53 21.23 25.05
N ASP A 569 18.87 22.12 25.96
CA ASP A 569 19.28 21.77 27.32
C ASP A 569 18.11 21.19 28.14
N ASP A 570 16.87 21.65 27.90
CA ASP A 570 15.64 21.05 28.46
C ASP A 570 15.48 19.60 27.98
N PHE A 571 15.63 19.34 26.68
CA PHE A 571 15.61 17.96 26.12
C PHE A 571 16.69 17.07 26.76
N VAL A 572 17.91 17.60 26.95
CA VAL A 572 19.01 16.89 27.62
C VAL A 572 18.66 16.56 29.07
N ALA A 573 18.09 17.51 29.81
CA ALA A 573 17.70 17.31 31.20
C ALA A 573 16.58 16.26 31.32
N SER A 574 15.57 16.30 30.44
CA SER A 574 14.51 15.29 30.40
C SER A 574 15.05 13.90 30.04
N ALA A 575 16.00 13.79 29.11
CA ALA A 575 16.60 12.51 28.74
C ALA A 575 17.38 11.87 29.91
N ARG A 576 18.12 12.68 30.69
CA ARG A 576 18.79 12.21 31.92
C ARG A 576 17.77 11.68 32.92
N ARG A 577 16.69 12.42 33.16
CA ARG A 577 15.61 11.99 34.06
C ARG A 577 14.90 10.73 33.55
N ALA A 578 14.70 10.57 32.24
CA ALA A 578 14.15 9.35 31.68
C ALA A 578 15.07 8.15 31.95
N ALA A 579 16.39 8.33 31.84
CA ALA A 579 17.34 7.28 32.14
C ALA A 579 17.33 6.92 33.63
N GLU A 580 17.29 7.92 34.52
CA GLU A 580 17.19 7.75 35.99
C GLU A 580 15.87 7.09 36.42
N ALA A 581 14.77 7.41 35.74
CA ALA A 581 13.47 6.77 35.98
C ALA A 581 13.42 5.31 35.51
N GLY A 582 14.41 4.85 34.74
CA GLY A 582 14.59 3.46 34.36
C GLY A 582 14.01 3.06 33.00
N PHE A 583 13.56 4.00 32.17
CA PHE A 583 13.02 3.67 30.84
C PHE A 583 14.02 2.85 30.00
N ASP A 584 13.51 1.89 29.24
CA ASP A 584 14.32 0.99 28.41
C ASP A 584 14.71 1.62 27.07
N TRP A 585 13.89 2.56 26.60
CA TRP A 585 13.95 3.13 25.25
C TRP A 585 13.54 4.61 25.30
N LEU A 586 14.20 5.45 24.50
CA LEU A 586 13.86 6.87 24.35
C LEU A 586 13.43 7.16 22.91
N GLU A 587 12.35 7.93 22.72
CA GLU A 587 11.92 8.42 21.42
C GLU A 587 11.94 9.94 21.39
N LEU A 588 12.64 10.52 20.41
CA LEU A 588 12.61 11.96 20.15
C LEU A 588 11.46 12.30 19.20
N HIS A 589 10.59 13.22 19.61
CA HIS A 589 9.45 13.61 18.79
C HIS A 589 9.78 14.73 17.79
N CYS A 590 9.98 14.35 16.52
CA CYS A 590 10.26 15.22 15.38
C CYS A 590 9.12 15.20 14.33
N ALA A 591 7.88 15.05 14.79
CA ALA A 591 6.71 14.81 13.92
C ALA A 591 5.54 15.71 14.31
N HIS A 592 4.45 15.56 13.56
CA HIS A 592 3.11 16.10 13.84
C HIS A 592 3.00 17.61 13.99
N GLY A 593 3.92 18.36 13.38
CA GLY A 593 3.89 19.83 13.42
C GLY A 593 4.29 20.45 14.75
N TYR A 594 4.74 19.63 15.71
CA TYR A 594 5.36 20.11 16.96
C TYR A 594 6.73 20.73 16.69
N LEU A 595 7.44 21.17 17.73
CA LEU A 595 8.58 22.08 17.59
C LEU A 595 9.66 21.58 16.61
N LEU A 596 10.19 20.37 16.79
CA LEU A 596 11.25 19.88 15.90
C LEU A 596 10.72 19.61 14.49
N SER A 597 9.47 19.13 14.37
CA SER A 597 8.78 19.01 13.08
C SER A 597 8.60 20.36 12.39
N SER A 598 8.41 21.44 13.15
CA SER A 598 8.20 22.77 12.61
C SER A 598 9.48 23.41 12.06
N PHE A 599 10.65 22.98 12.55
CA PHE A 599 11.94 23.25 11.91
C PHE A 599 12.12 22.41 10.65
N ILE A 600 11.71 21.14 10.68
CA ILE A 600 11.86 20.23 9.54
C ILE A 600 10.99 20.66 8.37
N SER A 601 9.70 20.97 8.54
CA SER A 601 8.85 21.24 7.38
C SER A 601 9.10 22.63 6.76
N PRO A 602 9.22 22.72 5.42
CA PRO A 602 9.31 24.02 4.74
C PRO A 602 8.01 24.84 4.85
N LEU A 603 6.87 24.22 5.18
CA LEU A 603 5.59 24.93 5.38
C LEU A 603 5.60 25.80 6.64
N THR A 604 6.48 25.48 7.58
CA THR A 604 6.51 26.07 8.93
C THR A 604 7.84 26.72 9.27
N ASN A 605 8.89 26.42 8.52
CA ASN A 605 10.21 27.01 8.66
C ASN A 605 10.53 27.92 7.46
N THR A 606 10.27 29.21 7.64
CA THR A 606 10.55 30.29 6.69
C THR A 606 11.74 31.14 7.12
N ARG A 607 12.63 30.61 7.97
CA ARG A 607 13.82 31.32 8.41
C ARG A 607 14.77 31.60 7.25
N ASP A 608 15.48 32.71 7.34
CA ASP A 608 16.50 33.18 6.39
C ASP A 608 17.94 33.00 6.91
N ASP A 609 18.09 32.44 8.10
CA ASP A 609 19.37 32.08 8.70
C ASP A 609 19.78 30.63 8.37
N GLU A 610 20.86 30.14 9.02
CA GLU A 610 21.40 28.81 8.76
C GLU A 610 20.46 27.64 9.13
N TYR A 611 19.33 27.91 9.79
CA TYR A 611 18.34 26.91 10.20
C TYR A 611 17.11 26.85 9.30
N GLY A 612 17.05 27.61 8.20
CA GLY A 612 15.93 27.64 7.24
C GLY A 612 16.33 27.36 5.78
N GLY A 613 15.33 27.23 4.90
CA GLY A 613 15.55 26.99 3.47
C GLY A 613 15.73 25.51 3.09
N ALA A 614 16.91 25.14 2.59
CA ALA A 614 17.18 23.77 2.12
C ALA A 614 17.02 22.73 3.25
N LEU A 615 16.70 21.47 2.89
CA LEU A 615 16.47 20.40 3.86
C LEU A 615 17.60 20.25 4.89
N ALA A 616 18.86 20.31 4.44
CA ALA A 616 20.02 20.23 5.33
C ALA A 616 20.07 21.35 6.38
N ALA A 617 19.67 22.57 6.02
CA ALA A 617 19.60 23.71 6.95
C ALA A 617 18.44 23.54 7.94
N ARG A 618 17.25 23.16 7.44
CA ARG A 618 16.06 22.83 8.26
C ARG A 618 16.33 21.71 9.27
N LEU A 619 17.18 20.76 8.93
CA LEU A 619 17.58 19.64 9.79
C LEU A 619 18.62 20.00 10.86
N ARG A 620 19.35 21.13 10.76
CA ARG A 620 20.46 21.43 11.68
C ARG A 620 20.02 21.41 13.14
N TYR A 621 18.96 22.14 13.48
CA TYR A 621 18.52 22.25 14.86
C TYR A 621 17.94 20.91 15.41
N PRO A 622 17.04 20.20 14.70
CA PRO A 622 16.63 18.85 15.11
C PRO A 622 17.79 17.87 15.33
N LEU A 623 18.82 17.91 14.47
CA LEU A 623 20.01 17.06 14.63
C LEU A 623 20.91 17.51 15.79
N GLU A 624 21.01 18.81 16.07
CA GLU A 624 21.72 19.33 17.24
C GLU A 624 21.08 18.83 18.54
N VAL A 625 19.75 18.92 18.64
CA VAL A 625 18.98 18.40 19.78
C VAL A 625 19.16 16.90 19.91
N PHE A 626 19.03 16.16 18.81
CA PHE A 626 19.22 14.71 18.80
C PHE A 626 20.63 14.32 19.29
N ALA A 627 21.68 14.95 18.77
CA ALA A 627 23.05 14.65 19.15
C ALA A 627 23.30 14.92 20.65
N ALA A 628 22.77 16.03 21.18
CA ALA A 628 22.88 16.38 22.59
C ALA A 628 22.16 15.36 23.49
N VAL A 629 20.97 14.92 23.10
CA VAL A 629 20.21 13.89 23.82
C VAL A 629 20.90 12.52 23.75
N ARG A 630 21.36 12.11 22.55
CA ARG A 630 22.06 10.83 22.33
C ARG A 630 23.36 10.74 23.14
N ALA A 631 24.01 11.88 23.41
CA ALA A 631 25.22 11.95 24.23
C ALA A 631 24.98 11.66 25.72
N VAL A 632 23.78 11.93 26.24
CA VAL A 632 23.44 11.68 27.65
C VAL A 632 22.60 10.42 27.87
N TRP A 633 21.96 9.90 26.82
CA TRP A 633 21.23 8.63 26.87
C TRP A 633 22.19 7.43 26.90
N PRO A 634 21.95 6.40 27.76
CA PRO A 634 22.81 5.22 27.85
C PRO A 634 23.04 4.54 26.49
N GLN A 635 24.30 4.27 26.14
CA GLN A 635 24.71 3.79 24.80
C GLN A 635 24.22 2.37 24.48
N ASP A 636 23.93 1.57 25.50
CA ASP A 636 23.35 0.24 25.39
C ASP A 636 21.82 0.28 25.20
N LYS A 637 21.17 1.44 25.38
CA LYS A 637 19.72 1.60 25.20
C LYS A 637 19.39 2.23 23.84
N PRO A 638 18.34 1.74 23.15
CA PRO A 638 17.90 2.33 21.89
C PRO A 638 17.40 3.76 22.04
N MET A 639 17.59 4.54 20.99
CA MET A 639 16.97 5.84 20.79
C MET A 639 16.34 5.92 19.39
N SER A 640 15.01 6.06 19.33
CA SER A 640 14.26 6.27 18.09
C SER A 640 13.95 7.74 17.83
N VAL A 641 13.60 8.06 16.59
CA VAL A 641 13.07 9.38 16.20
C VAL A 641 11.75 9.18 15.49
N ARG A 642 10.70 9.85 15.97
CA ARG A 642 9.41 9.88 15.27
C ARG A 642 9.39 11.04 14.28
N ILE A 643 9.08 10.76 13.02
CA ILE A 643 8.98 11.79 11.96
C ILE A 643 7.60 11.80 11.28
N SER A 644 7.23 12.94 10.71
CA SER A 644 6.18 13.01 9.69
C SER A 644 6.81 12.79 8.32
N ALA A 645 6.60 11.63 7.71
CA ALA A 645 7.18 11.25 6.43
C ALA A 645 6.46 11.86 5.21
N HIS A 646 5.34 12.55 5.44
CA HIS A 646 4.59 13.27 4.42
C HIS A 646 3.75 14.35 5.11
N ASP A 647 3.73 15.58 4.60
CA ASP A 647 2.93 16.67 5.19
C ASP A 647 1.49 16.73 4.68
N TRP A 648 1.22 16.13 3.52
CA TRP A 648 -0.08 16.08 2.83
C TRP A 648 -0.57 17.43 2.33
N VAL A 649 0.37 18.33 2.09
CA VAL A 649 0.17 19.66 1.49
C VAL A 649 1.27 19.86 0.45
N GLU A 650 0.91 20.48 -0.68
CA GLU A 650 1.86 20.84 -1.73
C GLU A 650 3.01 21.69 -1.17
N GLY A 651 4.25 21.41 -1.59
CA GLY A 651 5.44 22.09 -1.10
C GLY A 651 5.91 21.67 0.30
N GLY A 652 5.21 20.74 0.97
CA GLY A 652 5.63 20.17 2.25
C GLY A 652 6.63 19.02 2.12
N ILE A 653 6.90 18.33 3.24
CA ILE A 653 7.72 17.11 3.26
C ILE A 653 7.09 16.02 2.39
N THR A 654 7.92 15.43 1.54
CA THR A 654 7.58 14.29 0.68
C THR A 654 8.19 12.98 1.22
N PRO A 655 7.79 11.81 0.69
CA PRO A 655 8.39 10.54 1.12
C PRO A 655 9.87 10.41 0.71
N ASP A 656 10.31 11.11 -0.33
CA ASP A 656 11.73 11.18 -0.73
C ASP A 656 12.53 11.98 0.30
N ASP A 657 12.00 13.13 0.74
CA ASP A 657 12.59 13.91 1.84
C ASP A 657 12.67 13.06 3.13
N ALA A 658 11.64 12.25 3.40
CA ALA A 658 11.60 11.40 4.59
C ALA A 658 12.75 10.37 4.64
N VAL A 659 13.15 9.84 3.48
CA VAL A 659 14.31 8.95 3.36
C VAL A 659 15.60 9.71 3.68
N GLU A 660 15.77 10.94 3.18
CA GLU A 660 16.93 11.79 3.48
C GLU A 660 16.97 12.22 4.96
N ILE A 661 15.82 12.57 5.54
CA ILE A 661 15.66 12.87 6.96
C ILE A 661 16.11 11.66 7.79
N ALA A 662 15.65 10.46 7.43
CA ALA A 662 16.04 9.22 8.11
C ALA A 662 17.54 8.92 7.98
N ARG A 663 18.14 9.14 6.80
CA ARG A 663 19.60 9.01 6.60
C ARG A 663 20.37 9.97 7.50
N ALA A 664 19.91 11.21 7.63
CA ALA A 664 20.55 12.21 8.48
C ALA A 664 20.47 11.83 9.98
N PHE A 665 19.31 11.39 10.47
CA PHE A 665 19.18 10.91 11.86
C PHE A 665 19.97 9.61 12.11
N LYS A 666 19.99 8.68 11.16
CA LYS A 666 20.83 7.47 11.22
C LYS A 666 22.31 7.87 11.38
N ALA A 667 22.79 8.80 10.55
CA ALA A 667 24.17 9.28 10.62
C ALA A 667 24.49 9.98 11.96
N ALA A 668 23.50 10.64 12.58
CA ALA A 668 23.63 11.24 13.90
C ALA A 668 23.57 10.23 15.07
N GLY A 669 23.21 8.97 14.80
CA GLY A 669 23.18 7.89 15.79
C GLY A 669 21.79 7.41 16.21
N ALA A 670 20.73 7.73 15.45
CA ALA A 670 19.41 7.13 15.66
C ALA A 670 19.45 5.63 15.35
N ASP A 671 18.78 4.87 16.21
CA ASP A 671 18.72 3.41 16.08
C ASP A 671 17.52 2.96 15.23
N MET A 672 16.47 3.77 15.19
CA MET A 672 15.19 3.43 14.58
C MET A 672 14.37 4.68 14.24
N ILE A 673 13.54 4.63 13.20
CA ILE A 673 12.61 5.70 12.83
C ILE A 673 11.15 5.24 13.01
N ASP A 674 10.36 5.97 13.81
CA ASP A 674 8.90 5.80 13.87
C ASP A 674 8.23 6.65 12.79
N CYS A 675 7.59 5.98 11.83
CA CYS A 675 7.18 6.54 10.56
C CYS A 675 5.70 6.94 10.59
N SER A 676 5.42 8.19 10.95
CA SER A 676 4.08 8.78 10.91
C SER A 676 3.94 9.74 9.71
N SER A 677 2.83 10.48 9.63
CA SER A 677 2.64 11.55 8.65
C SER A 677 1.71 12.66 9.18
N GLY A 678 1.69 13.79 8.49
CA GLY A 678 0.73 14.87 8.65
C GLY A 678 0.85 15.67 9.94
N GLN A 679 -0.25 16.36 10.27
CA GLN A 679 -0.46 17.23 11.42
C GLN A 679 0.43 18.50 11.46
N VAL A 680 1.20 18.73 10.39
CA VAL A 680 2.03 19.93 10.21
C VAL A 680 1.18 21.14 9.85
N SER A 681 0.18 20.98 8.98
CA SER A 681 -0.77 22.00 8.56
C SER A 681 -2.20 21.50 8.71
N PRO A 682 -3.18 22.36 9.08
CA PRO A 682 -4.60 22.01 9.03
C PRO A 682 -5.12 21.72 7.60
N ASP A 683 -4.42 22.22 6.57
CA ASP A 683 -4.80 22.05 5.16
C ASP A 683 -4.45 20.67 4.58
N GLN A 684 -3.93 19.76 5.41
CA GLN A 684 -3.57 18.41 4.99
C GLN A 684 -4.75 17.65 4.38
N ALA A 685 -4.48 16.90 3.30
CA ALA A 685 -5.45 15.97 2.70
C ALA A 685 -4.91 14.53 2.67
N PRO A 686 -4.82 13.83 3.82
CA PRO A 686 -4.32 12.45 3.85
C PRO A 686 -5.21 11.50 3.06
N VAL A 687 -4.59 10.64 2.25
CA VAL A 687 -5.30 9.56 1.56
C VAL A 687 -5.34 8.34 2.47
N TYR A 688 -6.45 8.18 3.19
CA TYR A 688 -6.63 7.04 4.10
C TYR A 688 -6.88 5.72 3.37
N GLY A 689 -6.41 4.65 4.00
CA GLY A 689 -6.56 3.28 3.52
C GLY A 689 -6.03 2.29 4.56
N ARG A 690 -6.13 1.00 4.25
CA ARG A 690 -5.53 -0.06 5.06
C ARG A 690 -4.02 0.19 5.17
N MET A 691 -3.50 0.30 6.40
CA MET A 691 -2.06 0.47 6.64
C MET A 691 -1.42 1.65 5.88
N TYR A 692 -2.15 2.76 5.71
CA TYR A 692 -1.81 3.82 4.73
C TYR A 692 -0.44 4.49 4.90
N GLN A 693 0.19 4.42 6.08
CA GLN A 693 1.54 4.97 6.29
C GLN A 693 2.65 3.91 6.24
N THR A 694 2.31 2.62 6.21
CA THR A 694 3.29 1.53 6.06
C THR A 694 4.21 1.72 4.84
N PRO A 695 3.75 2.22 3.68
CA PRO A 695 4.66 2.53 2.57
C PRO A 695 5.80 3.49 2.95
N PHE A 696 5.60 4.43 3.88
CA PHE A 696 6.68 5.30 4.35
C PHE A 696 7.71 4.54 5.18
N ALA A 697 7.26 3.67 6.09
CA ALA A 697 8.13 2.81 6.89
C ALA A 697 8.96 1.87 6.01
N ASP A 698 8.33 1.31 4.96
CA ASP A 698 8.95 0.43 3.99
C ASP A 698 10.07 1.13 3.22
N ARG A 699 9.77 2.31 2.68
CA ARG A 699 10.77 3.15 1.98
C ARG A 699 11.93 3.51 2.88
N ILE A 700 11.68 4.05 4.07
CA ILE A 700 12.74 4.43 5.00
C ILE A 700 13.60 3.22 5.39
N ARG A 701 12.97 2.09 5.71
CA ARG A 701 13.69 0.87 6.10
C ARG A 701 14.65 0.42 5.02
N ASN A 702 14.14 0.30 3.80
CA ASN A 702 14.85 -0.37 2.72
C ASN A 702 15.72 0.59 1.88
N GLU A 703 15.44 1.90 1.87
CA GLU A 703 16.25 2.91 1.16
C GLU A 703 17.25 3.65 2.08
N ALA A 704 16.91 3.93 3.35
CA ALA A 704 17.85 4.53 4.31
C ALA A 704 18.64 3.47 5.10
N GLY A 705 18.19 2.22 5.10
CA GLY A 705 18.85 1.09 5.78
C GLY A 705 18.86 1.25 7.30
N ILE A 706 17.79 1.77 7.89
CA ILE A 706 17.60 1.92 9.34
C ILE A 706 16.33 1.17 9.75
N ALA A 707 16.31 0.61 10.95
CA ALA A 707 15.11 -0.07 11.44
C ALA A 707 13.93 0.90 11.51
N THR A 708 12.69 0.42 11.30
CA THR A 708 11.50 1.28 11.33
C THR A 708 10.35 0.73 12.17
N ILE A 709 9.57 1.64 12.74
CA ILE A 709 8.25 1.36 13.32
C ILE A 709 7.19 1.83 12.33
N ALA A 710 6.29 0.92 11.91
CA ALA A 710 5.11 1.27 11.12
C ALA A 710 3.94 1.61 12.04
N VAL A 711 3.16 2.63 11.67
CA VAL A 711 1.94 3.05 12.38
C VAL A 711 0.86 3.45 11.37
N GLY A 712 -0.40 3.60 11.81
CA GLY A 712 -1.48 4.16 11.00
C GLY A 712 -2.39 3.10 10.38
N ALA A 713 -3.61 3.00 10.91
CA ALA A 713 -4.62 2.02 10.50
C ALA A 713 -4.14 0.55 10.54
N ILE A 714 -3.31 0.22 11.53
CA ILE A 714 -2.95 -1.15 11.91
C ILE A 714 -3.86 -1.54 13.09
N PHE A 715 -4.66 -2.60 12.93
CA PHE A 715 -5.70 -2.95 13.91
C PHE A 715 -5.99 -4.45 14.04
N GLU A 716 -5.33 -5.32 13.27
CA GLU A 716 -5.46 -6.79 13.31
C GLU A 716 -4.08 -7.45 13.29
N ALA A 717 -3.98 -8.67 13.84
CA ALA A 717 -2.76 -9.49 13.83
C ALA A 717 -2.17 -9.65 12.43
N ASP A 718 -3.02 -9.97 11.45
CA ASP A 718 -2.63 -10.20 10.05
C ASP A 718 -2.00 -8.96 9.40
N HIS A 719 -2.33 -7.74 9.88
CA HIS A 719 -1.63 -6.52 9.44
C HIS A 719 -0.18 -6.51 9.96
N VAL A 720 0.01 -6.83 11.24
CA VAL A 720 1.34 -6.90 11.84
C VAL A 720 2.16 -8.00 11.18
N ASP A 721 1.59 -9.20 11.03
CA ASP A 721 2.27 -10.32 10.38
C ASP A 721 2.70 -9.97 8.96
N SER A 722 1.79 -9.40 8.16
CA SER A 722 2.08 -8.99 6.78
C SER A 722 3.17 -7.91 6.70
N ILE A 723 3.18 -6.92 7.60
CA ILE A 723 4.18 -5.85 7.60
C ILE A 723 5.57 -6.39 7.94
N ILE A 724 5.68 -7.20 8.99
CA ILE A 724 6.95 -7.75 9.46
C ILE A 724 7.48 -8.77 8.46
N ALA A 725 6.64 -9.71 8.02
CA ALA A 725 7.02 -10.75 7.08
C ALA A 725 7.50 -10.17 5.74
N ALA A 726 6.83 -9.13 5.21
CA ALA A 726 7.23 -8.50 3.95
C ALA A 726 8.47 -7.58 4.06
N GLY A 727 9.04 -7.40 5.26
CA GLY A 727 10.20 -6.54 5.46
C GLY A 727 9.89 -5.05 5.29
N ARG A 728 8.65 -4.63 5.60
CA ARG A 728 8.20 -3.23 5.49
C ARG A 728 8.44 -2.42 6.75
N ALA A 729 8.56 -3.09 7.90
CA ALA A 729 8.99 -2.49 9.16
C ALA A 729 9.54 -3.58 10.07
N ASP A 730 10.18 -3.17 11.17
CA ASP A 730 10.73 -4.08 12.17
C ASP A 730 9.85 -4.15 13.43
N LEU A 731 9.01 -3.12 13.65
CA LEU A 731 8.00 -3.05 14.71
C LEU A 731 6.70 -2.41 14.18
N CYS A 732 5.58 -2.70 14.83
CA CYS A 732 4.27 -2.11 14.51
C CYS A 732 3.68 -1.40 15.73
N ALA A 733 3.48 -0.09 15.62
CA ALA A 733 2.84 0.75 16.62
C ALA A 733 1.31 0.77 16.43
N ILE A 734 0.59 0.42 17.50
CA ILE A 734 -0.86 0.26 17.51
C ILE A 734 -1.44 1.13 18.62
N ALA A 735 -2.29 2.08 18.21
CA ALA A 735 -2.85 3.12 19.08
C ALA A 735 -4.28 2.78 19.52
N ARG A 736 -5.29 3.27 18.77
CA ARG A 736 -6.73 3.15 19.08
C ARG A 736 -7.21 1.75 19.47
N PRO A 737 -6.75 0.63 18.84
CA PRO A 737 -7.13 -0.70 19.31
C PRO A 737 -6.73 -0.98 20.78
N HIS A 738 -5.57 -0.49 21.24
CA HIS A 738 -5.15 -0.58 22.64
C HIS A 738 -5.86 0.40 23.58
N LEU A 739 -6.50 1.46 23.05
CA LEU A 739 -7.42 2.29 23.84
C LEU A 739 -8.69 1.51 24.15
N ALA A 740 -9.27 0.87 23.13
CA ALA A 740 -10.49 0.09 23.25
C ALA A 740 -10.30 -1.24 24.02
N ASN A 741 -9.13 -1.86 23.85
CA ASN A 741 -8.79 -3.12 24.50
C ASN A 741 -7.32 -3.13 24.97
N PRO A 742 -7.02 -2.97 26.26
CA PRO A 742 -5.64 -2.98 26.75
C PRO A 742 -4.94 -4.33 26.52
N ALA A 743 -5.68 -5.43 26.42
CA ALA A 743 -5.18 -6.78 26.14
C ALA A 743 -5.30 -7.17 24.66
N TRP A 744 -5.34 -6.18 23.75
CA TRP A 744 -5.49 -6.41 22.31
C TRP A 744 -4.49 -7.45 21.78
N THR A 745 -3.22 -7.38 22.18
CA THR A 745 -2.19 -8.32 21.71
C THR A 745 -2.50 -9.76 22.11
N LEU A 746 -2.95 -10.01 23.35
CA LEU A 746 -3.36 -11.35 23.81
C LEU A 746 -4.62 -11.84 23.09
N HIS A 747 -5.56 -10.94 22.81
CA HIS A 747 -6.80 -11.29 22.10
C HIS A 747 -6.55 -11.61 20.63
N GLU A 748 -5.66 -10.87 19.97
CA GLU A 748 -5.21 -11.16 18.61
C GLU A 748 -4.50 -12.50 18.53
N ALA A 749 -3.59 -12.79 19.47
CA ALA A 749 -2.93 -14.10 19.55
C ALA A 749 -3.96 -15.24 19.59
N ALA A 750 -4.97 -15.13 20.45
CA ALA A 750 -6.04 -16.12 20.54
C ALA A 750 -6.88 -16.19 19.25
N ARG A 751 -7.14 -15.05 18.58
CA ARG A 751 -7.91 -15.00 17.32
C ARG A 751 -7.21 -15.72 16.18
N ILE A 752 -5.90 -15.56 16.05
CA ILE A 752 -5.10 -16.30 15.06
C ILE A 752 -4.70 -17.71 15.54
N GLY A 753 -5.22 -18.15 16.69
CA GLY A 753 -4.99 -19.47 17.24
C GLY A 753 -3.60 -19.70 17.85
N TYR A 754 -2.77 -18.66 18.03
CA TYR A 754 -1.44 -18.74 18.65
C TYR A 754 -1.54 -18.81 20.17
N ARG A 755 -1.19 -19.98 20.75
CA ARG A 755 -1.40 -20.26 22.18
C ARG A 755 -0.14 -20.11 23.03
N ASP A 756 1.03 -20.03 22.42
CA ASP A 756 2.32 -20.03 23.14
C ASP A 756 2.72 -18.64 23.65
N ILE A 757 1.86 -17.62 23.50
CA ILE A 757 2.07 -16.33 24.15
C ILE A 757 1.89 -16.45 25.68
N ALA A 758 2.83 -15.86 26.42
CA ALA A 758 2.76 -15.76 27.87
C ALA A 758 1.64 -14.81 28.30
N TRP A 759 0.82 -15.26 29.26
CA TRP A 759 -0.18 -14.43 29.94
C TRP A 759 0.27 -14.22 31.39
N PRO A 760 -0.13 -13.10 32.04
CA PRO A 760 -0.01 -12.98 33.48
C PRO A 760 -0.65 -14.20 34.16
N ARG A 761 0.02 -14.78 35.16
CA ARG A 761 -0.40 -16.03 35.82
C ARG A 761 -1.84 -15.95 36.36
N GLN A 762 -2.22 -14.77 36.81
CA GLN A 762 -3.53 -14.42 37.34
C GLN A 762 -4.64 -14.46 36.28
N TYR A 763 -4.31 -14.37 34.98
CA TYR A 763 -5.27 -14.31 33.88
C TYR A 763 -5.46 -15.65 33.15
N LEU A 764 -4.75 -16.72 33.56
CA LEU A 764 -4.78 -18.02 32.87
C LEU A 764 -6.18 -18.64 32.78
N ALA A 765 -7.04 -18.44 33.80
CA ALA A 765 -8.43 -18.91 33.74
C ALA A 765 -9.24 -18.20 32.63
N GLY A 766 -8.96 -16.92 32.37
CA GLY A 766 -9.56 -16.15 31.29
C GLY A 766 -9.06 -16.56 29.91
N LYS A 767 -7.77 -16.89 29.78
CA LYS A 767 -7.15 -17.38 28.54
C LYS A 767 -7.93 -18.54 27.94
N ARG A 768 -8.14 -19.60 28.73
CA ARG A 768 -8.82 -20.82 28.28
C ARG A 768 -10.25 -20.54 27.81
N GLN A 769 -10.98 -19.69 28.54
CA GLN A 769 -12.35 -19.32 28.19
C GLN A 769 -12.40 -18.56 26.86
N LEU A 770 -11.48 -17.62 26.64
CA LEU A 770 -11.37 -16.86 25.39
C LEU A 770 -11.09 -17.79 24.20
N GLU A 771 -10.06 -18.62 24.31
CA GLU A 771 -9.67 -19.56 23.25
C GLU A 771 -10.81 -20.52 22.88
N THR A 772 -11.49 -21.11 23.89
CA THR A 772 -12.63 -22.02 23.65
C THR A 772 -13.81 -21.32 22.96
N ASN A 773 -14.08 -20.05 23.31
CA ASN A 773 -15.16 -19.30 22.69
C ASN A 773 -14.87 -18.98 21.22
N LEU A 774 -13.63 -18.62 20.90
CA LEU A 774 -13.21 -18.36 19.52
C LEU A 774 -13.21 -19.64 18.68
N GLU A 775 -12.75 -20.76 19.23
CA GLU A 775 -12.86 -22.08 18.58
C GLU A 775 -14.31 -22.43 18.25
N ARG A 776 -15.24 -22.21 19.19
CA ARG A 776 -16.67 -22.44 18.98
C ARG A 776 -17.26 -21.55 17.91
N ALA A 777 -16.92 -20.25 17.94
CA ALA A 777 -17.38 -19.31 16.92
C ALA A 777 -16.89 -19.72 15.52
N ALA A 778 -15.60 -20.04 15.38
CA ALA A 778 -15.02 -20.52 14.12
C ALA A 778 -15.64 -21.85 13.64
N ALA A 779 -15.99 -22.76 14.56
CA ALA A 779 -16.68 -24.00 14.22
C ALA A 779 -18.12 -23.76 13.74
N GLN A 780 -18.83 -22.79 14.32
CA GLN A 780 -20.17 -22.39 13.88
C GLN A 780 -20.14 -21.71 12.50
N GLU A 781 -19.18 -20.83 12.25
CA GLU A 781 -18.98 -20.20 10.95
C GLU A 781 -18.66 -21.20 9.84
N LYS A 782 -17.96 -22.30 10.15
CA LYS A 782 -17.72 -23.38 9.17
C LYS A 782 -18.93 -24.26 8.90
N GLN A 783 -19.93 -24.25 9.79
CA GLN A 783 -21.16 -25.04 9.65
C GLN A 783 -22.29 -24.25 8.96
N ALA A 784 -22.23 -22.92 9.01
CA ALA A 784 -23.09 -22.00 8.28
C ALA A 784 -22.64 -21.87 6.83
#